data_AF-A0A1H8W039-F1
#
_entry.id   AF-A0A1H8W039-F1
#
_cell.length_a   1.000
_cell.length_b   1.000
_cell.length_c   1.000
_cell.angle_alpha   90.00
_cell.angle_beta   90.00
_cell.angle_gamma   90.00
#
_symmetry.space_group_name_H-M   'P 1'
#
loop_
_entity.id
_entity.type
_entity.pdbx_description
1 polymer ?
#
loop_
_entity_poly.entity_id
_entity_poly.type
_entity_poly.pdbx_seq_one_letter_code
_entity_poly.pdbx_strand_id
1 'polypeptide(L)'
;MKKIIVFIPLLALAFNVKAQTVLLTDSGTFFLHKFAQHIGKETYWVTKYKDSIKYAVDFKFVDRGSPVPLKASLKLTATGNPLELVVKGKTSRFSTIDDSVRVLNDGVVFKVDEKLTSYKTHQRLSFPVAGYSPTLVQQAMLQYWKKNKQPETMKTLPFGSVQIKKDGTDQLTFNGKQLLLERYTVSGLVWGNELIWADAGGKLICLITNDAEGDKLESVRKEYESLLPELISKAAVYGMQIFAKAAAPTGGVNKVIAITGGNLVDVNTGTSMPNAVVLIEDGLIKMTGKAGSVKIPAGAKVINANGKSILPGLWDMHSHFEQAEWGPAYLAAGVTTVRDCGNEFEYINAIKSAIDGGKGVGPNILKAGIIDGKGPMSLGIIQADTKEEAIKAVDRYKENGFAQIKIYSSVKPSIVKAICDEAHKVGLTVTGHIPNGMTLQQGVDSGMNMVNHEQYVYAILKRNKDRSVDFDDSVSVAAIKFIKDHHVVIDPTLGVFELAFRNVKDSITNLEPAYNTLPPPLQTLFKNMGMEPANATKFRPVMQGMVTSVKKLYDAGVIIVAGTDMGFPGYSLDRELELYVSAGLTPAQAIKTATLTPAQAMGIDKQTGSIEAGKQADIILVDGDPLKNISDIRKVSVVIKAGRVYDPVALHRMVGFSR
;
A
#
# COMPACT_ATOMS: atom_id res chain seq x y z
N MET A 1 -52.98 -26.75 23.88
CA MET A 1 -53.22 -25.79 24.97
C MET A 1 -52.98 -24.38 24.44
N LYS A 2 -53.95 -23.48 24.68
CA LYS A 2 -54.12 -22.16 24.07
C LYS A 2 -52.90 -21.25 24.31
N LYS A 3 -52.33 -20.68 23.25
CA LYS A 3 -51.47 -19.48 23.34
C LYS A 3 -52.32 -18.26 22.96
N ILE A 4 -52.46 -17.36 23.92
CA ILE A 4 -53.20 -16.11 23.82
C ILE A 4 -52.46 -15.17 22.86
N ILE A 5 -53.15 -14.74 21.81
CA ILE A 5 -52.69 -13.70 20.88
C ILE A 5 -53.04 -12.36 21.53
N VAL A 6 -52.03 -11.61 21.95
CA VAL A 6 -52.19 -10.21 22.37
C VAL A 6 -52.08 -9.36 21.11
N PHE A 7 -53.21 -8.81 20.66
CA PHE A 7 -53.27 -7.78 19.62
C PHE A 7 -52.72 -6.46 20.19
N ILE A 8 -51.56 -6.02 19.71
CA ILE A 8 -51.10 -4.64 19.89
C ILE A 8 -51.58 -3.87 18.64
N PRO A 9 -52.37 -2.79 18.78
CA PRO A 9 -52.87 -2.07 17.62
C PRO A 9 -51.71 -1.33 16.95
N LEU A 10 -51.57 -1.55 15.64
CA LEU A 10 -50.75 -0.72 14.75
C LEU A 10 -51.36 0.69 14.76
N LEU A 11 -50.77 1.63 15.52
CA LEU A 11 -51.01 3.04 15.28
C LEU A 11 -50.34 3.38 13.95
N ALA A 12 -51.12 3.42 12.88
CA ALA A 12 -50.75 4.07 11.64
C ALA A 12 -50.60 5.57 11.92
N LEU A 13 -49.38 6.02 12.24
CA LEU A 13 -49.03 7.44 12.09
C LEU A 13 -49.14 7.76 10.60
N ALA A 14 -50.26 8.38 10.22
CA ALA A 14 -50.39 9.05 8.94
C ALA A 14 -49.31 10.15 8.86
N PHE A 15 -48.20 9.84 8.17
CA PHE A 15 -47.26 10.87 7.76
C PHE A 15 -47.97 11.75 6.73
N ASN A 16 -48.44 12.91 7.17
CA ASN A 16 -48.67 14.04 6.30
C ASN A 16 -47.32 14.44 5.68
N VAL A 17 -46.95 13.80 4.56
CA VAL A 17 -45.85 14.27 3.73
C VAL A 17 -46.34 15.52 3.02
N LYS A 18 -46.26 16.68 3.69
CA LYS A 18 -46.30 17.96 2.98
C LYS A 18 -45.15 17.92 1.97
N ALA A 19 -45.47 17.90 0.68
CA ALA A 19 -44.47 18.07 -0.37
C ALA A 19 -43.72 19.38 -0.10
N GLN A 20 -42.43 19.28 0.25
CA GLN A 20 -41.60 20.47 0.44
C GLN A 20 -41.44 21.16 -0.91
N THR A 21 -41.72 22.47 -0.97
CA THR A 21 -41.54 23.27 -2.18
C THR A 21 -40.08 23.24 -2.61
N VAL A 22 -39.84 22.78 -3.83
CA VAL A 22 -38.51 22.75 -4.46
C VAL A 22 -38.18 24.15 -4.95
N LEU A 23 -37.01 24.66 -4.58
CA LEU A 23 -36.53 25.98 -4.97
C LEU A 23 -35.61 25.94 -6.18
N LEU A 24 -34.73 24.92 -6.28
CA LEU A 24 -33.77 24.76 -7.37
C LEU A 24 -33.24 23.32 -7.43
N THR A 25 -32.92 22.86 -8.63
CA THR A 25 -32.18 21.61 -8.88
C THR A 25 -30.89 21.86 -9.67
N ASP A 26 -29.82 21.16 -9.32
CA ASP A 26 -28.50 21.24 -9.96
C ASP A 26 -27.82 19.86 -9.98
N SER A 27 -26.72 19.68 -10.70
CA SER A 27 -25.97 18.42 -10.73
C SER A 27 -24.47 18.61 -11.01
N GLY A 28 -23.68 17.58 -10.74
CA GLY A 28 -22.27 17.55 -11.10
C GLY A 28 -21.74 16.14 -11.29
N THR A 29 -20.56 16.02 -11.90
CA THR A 29 -19.90 14.74 -12.15
C THR A 29 -18.42 14.81 -11.79
N PHE A 30 -17.96 13.80 -11.06
CA PHE A 30 -16.56 13.45 -10.92
C PHE A 30 -16.28 12.20 -11.74
N PHE A 31 -15.17 12.19 -12.46
CA PHE A 31 -14.59 10.98 -12.98
C PHE A 31 -13.74 10.32 -11.90
N LEU A 32 -13.83 9.00 -11.84
CA LEU A 32 -13.14 8.15 -10.89
C LEU A 32 -12.03 7.43 -11.63
N HIS A 33 -10.86 7.45 -11.04
CA HIS A 33 -9.66 6.82 -11.56
C HIS A 33 -9.05 5.90 -10.50
N LYS A 34 -8.41 4.84 -10.96
CA LYS A 34 -7.62 3.93 -10.14
C LYS A 34 -6.35 3.65 -10.91
N PHE A 35 -5.20 3.93 -10.30
CA PHE A 35 -3.92 3.94 -11.00
C PHE A 35 -3.91 4.91 -12.21
N ALA A 36 -4.51 6.09 -12.03
CA ALA A 36 -4.76 7.10 -13.06
C ALA A 36 -5.63 6.65 -14.25
N GLN A 37 -6.11 5.41 -14.26
CA GLN A 37 -6.99 4.89 -15.30
C GLN A 37 -8.43 5.24 -14.97
N HIS A 38 -9.14 5.85 -15.92
CA HIS A 38 -10.56 6.14 -15.77
C HIS A 38 -11.36 4.83 -15.67
N ILE A 39 -12.00 4.61 -14.53
CA ILE A 39 -12.75 3.39 -14.18
C ILE A 39 -14.25 3.63 -14.03
N GLY A 40 -14.67 4.88 -13.89
CA GLY A 40 -16.08 5.23 -13.77
C GLY A 40 -16.32 6.67 -13.38
N LYS A 41 -17.46 6.91 -12.74
CA LYS A 41 -17.86 8.26 -12.33
C LYS A 41 -18.75 8.26 -11.10
N GLU A 42 -18.71 9.38 -10.41
CA GLU A 42 -19.71 9.78 -9.43
C GLU A 42 -20.54 10.91 -10.04
N THR A 43 -21.85 10.72 -10.13
CA THR A 43 -22.79 11.78 -10.51
C THR A 43 -23.68 12.11 -9.33
N TYR A 44 -23.89 13.40 -9.09
CA TYR A 44 -24.77 13.84 -8.02
C TYR A 44 -25.80 14.86 -8.49
N TRP A 45 -26.93 14.87 -7.81
CA TRP A 45 -28.01 15.83 -8.01
C TRP A 45 -28.33 16.52 -6.70
N VAL A 46 -28.51 17.84 -6.77
CA VAL A 46 -28.85 18.68 -5.63
C VAL A 46 -30.31 19.10 -5.77
N THR A 47 -31.07 18.95 -4.69
CA THR A 47 -32.42 19.52 -4.56
C THR A 47 -32.42 20.45 -3.36
N LYS A 48 -32.65 21.74 -3.60
CA LYS A 48 -32.78 22.75 -2.54
C LYS A 48 -34.25 22.92 -2.20
N TYR A 49 -34.58 22.71 -0.93
CA TYR A 49 -35.87 23.01 -0.32
C TYR A 49 -35.74 24.27 0.54
N LYS A 50 -36.87 24.77 1.05
CA LYS A 50 -36.89 25.94 1.94
C LYS A 50 -35.96 25.79 3.16
N ASP A 51 -36.01 24.63 3.82
CA ASP A 51 -35.31 24.41 5.09
C ASP A 51 -34.16 23.38 5.00
N SER A 52 -33.96 22.76 3.83
CA SER A 52 -32.97 21.69 3.66
C SER A 52 -32.38 21.62 2.26
N ILE A 53 -31.20 21.01 2.15
CA ILE A 53 -30.55 20.66 0.90
C ILE A 53 -30.40 19.15 0.88
N LYS A 54 -30.81 18.51 -0.21
CA LYS A 54 -30.63 17.08 -0.43
C LYS A 54 -29.70 16.84 -1.60
N TYR A 55 -28.72 15.98 -1.39
CA TYR A 55 -27.86 15.42 -2.43
C TYR A 55 -28.25 13.97 -2.65
N ALA A 56 -28.48 13.59 -3.91
CA ALA A 56 -28.53 12.20 -4.34
C ALA A 56 -27.25 11.90 -5.12
N VAL A 57 -26.61 10.77 -4.85
CA VAL A 57 -25.33 10.38 -5.43
C VAL A 57 -25.45 8.99 -6.05
N ASP A 58 -25.01 8.89 -7.30
CA ASP A 58 -24.78 7.63 -8.01
C ASP A 58 -23.26 7.52 -8.26
N PHE A 59 -22.61 6.70 -7.46
CA PHE A 59 -21.18 6.41 -7.50
C PHE A 59 -21.00 5.04 -8.16
N LYS A 60 -20.38 5.00 -9.33
CA LYS A 60 -20.26 3.75 -10.09
C LYS A 60 -18.95 3.69 -10.87
N PHE A 61 -18.20 2.63 -10.64
CA PHE A 61 -17.03 2.29 -11.44
C PHE A 61 -16.94 0.78 -11.66
N VAL A 62 -15.97 0.39 -12.48
CA VAL A 62 -15.61 -1.00 -12.75
C VAL A 62 -14.14 -1.20 -12.36
N ASP A 63 -13.87 -2.08 -11.40
CA ASP A 63 -12.51 -2.50 -11.08
C ASP A 63 -12.22 -3.84 -11.75
N ARG A 64 -11.37 -3.84 -12.78
CA ARG A 64 -10.98 -5.03 -13.56
C ARG A 64 -12.18 -5.97 -13.80
N GLY A 65 -13.13 -5.50 -14.59
CA GLY A 65 -14.36 -6.22 -14.96
C GLY A 65 -15.44 -6.31 -13.87
N SER A 66 -15.14 -5.98 -12.61
CA SER A 66 -16.08 -6.08 -11.49
C SER A 66 -16.80 -4.75 -11.26
N PRO A 67 -18.14 -4.66 -11.46
CA PRO A 67 -18.86 -3.42 -11.21
C PRO A 67 -18.97 -3.14 -9.72
N VAL A 68 -18.75 -1.89 -9.33
CA VAL A 68 -18.80 -1.39 -7.95
C VAL A 68 -19.84 -0.26 -7.87
N PRO A 69 -21.13 -0.61 -7.69
CA PRO A 69 -22.19 0.36 -7.51
C PRO A 69 -22.29 0.79 -6.05
N LEU A 70 -22.40 2.08 -5.84
CA LEU A 70 -22.70 2.70 -4.56
C LEU A 70 -23.65 3.88 -4.77
N LYS A 71 -24.76 3.89 -4.04
CA LYS A 71 -25.69 5.01 -4.00
C LYS A 71 -25.61 5.66 -2.64
N ALA A 72 -25.61 6.99 -2.63
CA ALA A 72 -25.68 7.73 -1.39
C ALA A 72 -26.73 8.85 -1.43
N SER A 73 -27.23 9.21 -0.26
CA SER A 73 -28.09 10.38 -0.07
C SER A 73 -27.58 11.16 1.14
N LEU A 74 -27.21 12.41 0.95
CA LEU A 74 -26.81 13.33 2.02
C LEU A 74 -27.87 14.42 2.15
N LYS A 75 -28.42 14.60 3.35
CA LYS A 75 -29.35 15.67 3.67
C LYS A 75 -28.71 16.63 4.66
N LEU A 76 -28.76 17.91 4.34
CA LEU A 76 -28.28 19.01 5.17
C LEU A 76 -29.43 20.00 5.46
N THR A 77 -29.31 20.81 6.50
CA THR A 77 -30.15 22.01 6.66
C THR A 77 -29.90 23.01 5.52
N ALA A 78 -30.76 24.00 5.33
CA ALA A 78 -30.50 25.12 4.41
C ALA A 78 -29.18 25.86 4.73
N THR A 79 -28.75 25.78 5.99
CA THR A 79 -27.47 26.32 6.47
C THR A 79 -26.31 25.33 6.37
N GLY A 80 -26.48 24.13 5.81
CA GLY A 80 -25.40 23.17 5.57
C GLY A 80 -25.02 22.29 6.76
N ASN A 81 -25.81 22.26 7.84
CA ASN A 81 -25.60 21.34 8.95
C ASN A 81 -26.10 19.93 8.58
N PRO A 82 -25.37 18.86 8.90
CA PRO A 82 -25.76 17.51 8.53
C PRO A 82 -27.02 17.03 9.27
N LEU A 83 -27.93 16.40 8.52
CA LEU A 83 -29.16 15.80 9.03
C LEU A 83 -29.17 14.28 8.82
N GLU A 84 -28.76 13.81 7.65
CA GLU A 84 -28.79 12.38 7.31
C GLU A 84 -27.74 12.05 6.25
N LEU A 85 -27.08 10.90 6.41
CA LEU A 85 -26.34 10.23 5.35
C LEU A 85 -26.87 8.80 5.22
N VAL A 86 -27.14 8.35 4.00
CA VAL A 86 -27.45 6.96 3.68
C VAL A 86 -26.48 6.52 2.60
N VAL A 87 -25.85 5.36 2.75
CA VAL A 87 -24.93 4.78 1.77
C VAL A 87 -25.31 3.31 1.56
N LYS A 88 -25.54 2.92 0.30
CA LYS A 88 -25.93 1.56 -0.08
C LYS A 88 -25.15 1.08 -1.30
N GLY A 89 -24.51 -0.07 -1.22
CA GLY A 89 -23.73 -0.61 -2.32
C GLY A 89 -22.81 -1.74 -1.93
N LYS A 90 -21.63 -1.79 -2.54
CA LYS A 90 -20.56 -2.73 -2.21
C LYS A 90 -19.18 -2.13 -2.51
N THR A 91 -18.14 -2.68 -1.91
CA THR A 91 -16.74 -2.45 -2.31
C THR A 91 -16.39 -3.36 -3.49
N SER A 92 -15.17 -3.24 -4.02
CA SER A 92 -14.79 -3.92 -5.26
C SER A 92 -14.58 -5.42 -5.10
N ARG A 93 -14.09 -5.86 -3.93
CA ARG A 93 -13.73 -7.26 -3.64
C ARG A 93 -14.42 -7.83 -2.39
N PHE A 94 -14.59 -7.08 -1.30
CA PHE A 94 -14.74 -7.71 0.03
C PHE A 94 -16.04 -7.46 0.81
N SER A 95 -16.87 -6.47 0.49
CA SER A 95 -18.00 -6.14 1.40
C SER A 95 -19.20 -5.49 0.72
N THR A 96 -20.39 -5.72 1.27
CA THR A 96 -21.60 -4.92 1.02
C THR A 96 -21.69 -3.77 2.01
N ILE A 97 -22.32 -2.66 1.62
CA ILE A 97 -22.54 -1.48 2.47
C ILE A 97 -24.04 -1.20 2.51
N ASP A 98 -24.64 -1.11 3.70
CA ASP A 98 -26.02 -0.63 3.90
C ASP A 98 -26.10 0.18 5.20
N ASP A 99 -25.44 1.33 5.14
CA ASP A 99 -25.19 2.18 6.29
C ASP A 99 -26.09 3.41 6.25
N SER A 100 -26.50 3.87 7.42
CA SER A 100 -27.16 5.15 7.55
C SER A 100 -26.82 5.84 8.85
N VAL A 101 -26.77 7.16 8.84
CA VAL A 101 -26.59 8.02 10.00
C VAL A 101 -27.65 9.10 9.94
N ARG A 102 -28.41 9.27 11.01
CA ARG A 102 -29.39 10.35 11.21
C ARG A 102 -29.01 11.16 12.43
N VAL A 103 -28.87 12.46 12.23
CA VAL A 103 -28.61 13.43 13.30
C VAL A 103 -29.96 13.97 13.77
N LEU A 104 -30.27 13.73 15.04
CA LEU A 104 -31.45 14.24 15.74
C LEU A 104 -31.07 15.44 16.61
N ASN A 105 -32.05 16.13 17.17
CA ASN A 105 -31.79 17.29 18.04
C ASN A 105 -31.03 16.93 19.32
N ASP A 106 -31.21 15.72 19.85
CA ASP A 106 -30.63 15.24 21.12
C ASP A 106 -29.86 13.92 21.00
N GLY A 107 -29.54 13.48 19.78
CA GLY A 107 -28.87 12.20 19.56
C GLY A 107 -28.55 11.88 18.12
N VAL A 108 -27.91 10.73 17.92
CA VAL A 108 -27.61 10.17 16.61
C VAL A 108 -28.16 8.75 16.57
N VAL A 109 -28.81 8.41 15.45
CA VAL A 109 -29.25 7.05 15.14
C VAL A 109 -28.48 6.58 13.93
N PHE A 110 -27.87 5.40 14.00
CA PHE A 110 -27.13 4.86 12.87
C PHE A 110 -27.36 3.36 12.70
N LYS A 111 -27.22 2.91 11.46
CA LYS A 111 -27.25 1.52 11.04
C LYS A 111 -25.90 1.22 10.40
N VAL A 112 -25.23 0.17 10.85
CA VAL A 112 -24.04 -0.42 10.21
C VAL A 112 -24.24 -1.93 10.19
N ASP A 113 -24.10 -2.56 9.02
CA ASP A 113 -24.27 -4.02 8.84
C ASP A 113 -25.55 -4.57 9.50
N GLU A 114 -26.69 -3.95 9.17
CA GLU A 114 -28.03 -4.28 9.72
C GLU A 114 -28.26 -3.98 11.21
N LYS A 115 -27.21 -3.64 11.97
CA LYS A 115 -27.32 -3.31 13.38
C LYS A 115 -27.70 -1.84 13.58
N LEU A 116 -28.89 -1.61 14.10
CA LEU A 116 -29.35 -0.28 14.51
C LEU A 116 -28.81 0.06 15.91
N THR A 117 -28.18 1.23 16.04
CA THR A 117 -27.68 1.76 17.30
C THR A 117 -28.08 3.22 17.44
N SER A 118 -28.31 3.67 18.67
CA SER A 118 -28.53 5.08 18.99
C SER A 118 -27.79 5.49 20.24
N TYR A 119 -27.31 6.73 20.28
CA TYR A 119 -26.77 7.33 21.50
C TYR A 119 -27.13 8.81 21.55
N LYS A 120 -27.30 9.33 22.77
CA LYS A 120 -27.46 10.77 23.00
C LYS A 120 -26.13 11.47 22.77
N THR A 121 -26.16 12.56 22.05
CA THR A 121 -25.01 13.43 21.86
C THR A 121 -25.46 14.87 21.79
N HIS A 122 -24.76 15.73 22.52
CA HIS A 122 -24.94 17.18 22.47
C HIS A 122 -23.83 17.85 21.63
N GLN A 123 -23.07 17.06 20.88
CA GLN A 123 -21.92 17.54 20.13
C GLN A 123 -22.37 18.31 18.89
N ARG A 124 -22.00 19.60 18.83
CA ARG A 124 -22.38 20.52 17.74
C ARG A 124 -21.50 20.42 16.49
N LEU A 125 -20.30 19.82 16.58
CA LEU A 125 -19.29 19.77 15.52
C LEU A 125 -19.00 18.34 15.09
N SER A 126 -19.94 17.76 14.34
CA SER A 126 -19.84 16.39 13.83
C SER A 126 -20.38 16.28 12.42
N PHE A 127 -19.76 15.46 11.58
CA PHE A 127 -20.19 15.24 10.20
C PHE A 127 -20.35 13.73 9.89
N PRO A 128 -21.45 13.31 9.25
CA PRO A 128 -21.64 11.92 8.85
C PRO A 128 -20.79 11.63 7.61
N VAL A 129 -19.77 10.79 7.78
CA VAL A 129 -18.82 10.39 6.75
C VAL A 129 -18.16 9.09 7.20
N ALA A 130 -17.90 8.19 6.25
CA ALA A 130 -17.18 6.94 6.46
C ALA A 130 -15.83 6.99 5.74
N GLY A 131 -14.94 6.03 6.00
CA GLY A 131 -13.60 6.02 5.38
C GLY A 131 -13.64 6.02 3.86
N TYR A 132 -14.36 5.06 3.27
CA TYR A 132 -14.69 5.07 1.84
C TYR A 132 -15.98 5.86 1.59
N SER A 133 -15.84 7.16 1.34
CA SER A 133 -16.97 8.08 1.13
C SER A 133 -17.05 8.59 -0.30
N PRO A 134 -18.25 8.80 -0.86
CA PRO A 134 -18.39 9.54 -2.11
C PRO A 134 -17.71 10.91 -2.03
N THR A 135 -17.09 11.32 -3.13
CA THR A 135 -16.38 12.59 -3.32
C THR A 135 -17.24 13.77 -2.90
N LEU A 136 -18.53 13.77 -3.25
CA LEU A 136 -19.45 14.83 -2.86
C LEU A 136 -19.65 14.93 -1.35
N VAL A 137 -19.68 13.80 -0.63
CA VAL A 137 -19.82 13.82 0.84
C VAL A 137 -18.59 14.48 1.45
N GLN A 138 -17.39 14.19 0.93
CA GLN A 138 -16.16 14.90 1.33
C GLN A 138 -16.20 16.39 0.96
N GLN A 139 -16.77 16.77 -0.19
CA GLN A 139 -16.97 18.18 -0.54
C GLN A 139 -17.84 18.90 0.49
N ALA A 140 -18.98 18.29 0.84
CA ALA A 140 -19.89 18.85 1.82
C ALA A 140 -19.25 18.92 3.22
N MET A 141 -18.42 17.94 3.57
CA MET A 141 -17.62 17.95 4.80
C MET A 141 -16.64 19.12 4.83
N LEU A 142 -15.89 19.36 3.75
CA LEU A 142 -14.97 20.49 3.65
C LEU A 142 -15.71 21.83 3.78
N GLN A 143 -16.86 21.98 3.12
CA GLN A 143 -17.70 23.18 3.20
C GLN A 143 -18.25 23.40 4.62
N TYR A 144 -18.71 22.33 5.28
CA TYR A 144 -19.14 22.37 6.67
C TYR A 144 -17.99 22.79 7.60
N TRP A 145 -16.80 22.22 7.43
CA TRP A 145 -15.60 22.57 8.19
C TRP A 145 -15.22 24.05 8.01
N LYS A 146 -15.18 24.56 6.76
CA LYS A 146 -14.91 25.98 6.46
C LYS A 146 -15.90 26.91 7.15
N LYS A 147 -17.19 26.54 7.16
CA LYS A 147 -18.25 27.33 7.81
C LYS A 147 -18.13 27.35 9.33
N ASN A 148 -17.64 26.27 9.94
CA ASN A 148 -17.59 26.11 11.39
C ASN A 148 -16.25 26.55 12.01
N LYS A 149 -15.65 27.62 11.48
CA LYS A 149 -14.38 28.21 11.96
C LYS A 149 -13.18 27.27 11.87
N GLN A 150 -13.19 26.30 10.95
CA GLN A 150 -12.01 25.50 10.59
C GLN A 150 -11.35 24.81 11.80
N PRO A 151 -12.10 24.03 12.60
CA PRO A 151 -11.55 23.36 13.77
C PRO A 151 -10.45 22.38 13.37
N GLU A 152 -9.38 22.28 14.16
CA GLU A 152 -8.27 21.35 13.88
C GLU A 152 -8.74 19.89 13.78
N THR A 153 -9.65 19.49 14.67
CA THR A 153 -10.26 18.16 14.70
C THR A 153 -11.78 18.28 14.70
N MET A 154 -12.43 17.46 13.89
CA MET A 154 -13.89 17.34 13.83
C MET A 154 -14.29 15.87 14.01
N LYS A 155 -15.36 15.61 14.77
CA LYS A 155 -15.84 14.23 14.95
C LYS A 155 -16.55 13.74 13.69
N THR A 156 -16.33 12.47 13.35
CA THR A 156 -17.09 11.79 12.31
C THR A 156 -18.18 10.95 12.95
N LEU A 157 -19.32 10.85 12.28
CA LEU A 157 -20.42 10.00 12.70
C LEU A 157 -20.46 8.74 11.81
N PRO A 158 -20.74 7.56 12.39
CA PRO A 158 -21.12 7.34 13.79
C PRO A 158 -19.96 7.32 14.80
N PHE A 159 -18.72 7.16 14.34
CA PHE A 159 -17.52 7.13 15.16
C PHE A 159 -16.32 7.69 14.40
N GLY A 160 -15.28 8.10 15.15
CA GLY A 160 -14.01 8.58 14.63
C GLY A 160 -13.85 10.10 14.67
N SER A 161 -12.82 10.58 13.99
CA SER A 161 -12.55 11.99 13.82
C SER A 161 -11.70 12.20 12.58
N VAL A 162 -11.87 13.38 11.98
CA VAL A 162 -11.02 13.87 10.90
C VAL A 162 -10.26 15.10 11.33
N GLN A 163 -9.06 15.24 10.79
CA GLN A 163 -8.31 16.48 10.82
C GLN A 163 -8.27 17.04 9.40
N ILE A 164 -8.63 18.32 9.26
CA ILE A 164 -8.61 19.01 7.98
C ILE A 164 -7.73 20.22 8.15
N LYS A 165 -6.74 20.37 7.26
CA LYS A 165 -5.81 21.49 7.28
C LYS A 165 -5.69 22.08 5.88
N LYS A 166 -5.77 23.40 5.77
CA LYS A 166 -5.36 24.11 4.56
C LYS A 166 -3.84 24.07 4.49
N ASP A 167 -3.30 23.38 3.50
CA ASP A 167 -1.85 23.16 3.37
C ASP A 167 -1.21 24.08 2.33
N GLY A 168 -2.00 24.72 1.46
CA GLY A 168 -1.49 25.74 0.55
C GLY A 168 -2.48 26.22 -0.50
N THR A 169 -1.94 26.88 -1.51
CA THR A 169 -2.65 27.28 -2.72
C THR A 169 -1.76 26.97 -3.93
N ASP A 170 -2.34 26.32 -4.93
CA ASP A 170 -1.70 25.96 -6.18
C ASP A 170 -2.25 26.84 -7.31
N GLN A 171 -1.36 27.35 -8.14
CA GLN A 171 -1.71 28.06 -9.37
C GLN A 171 -1.45 27.12 -10.55
N LEU A 172 -2.52 26.66 -11.20
CA LEU A 172 -2.47 25.76 -12.35
C LEU A 172 -2.84 26.52 -13.62
N THR A 173 -2.49 25.97 -14.78
CA THR A 173 -2.96 26.47 -16.07
C THR A 173 -3.99 25.52 -16.64
N PHE A 174 -5.21 26.01 -16.89
CA PHE A 174 -6.30 25.23 -17.46
C PHE A 174 -6.95 25.99 -18.61
N ASN A 175 -6.96 25.39 -19.81
CA ASN A 175 -7.45 26.02 -21.04
C ASN A 175 -6.87 27.43 -21.28
N GLY A 176 -5.56 27.58 -21.05
CA GLY A 176 -4.84 28.86 -21.23
C GLY A 176 -5.14 29.93 -20.17
N LYS A 177 -5.92 29.61 -19.12
CA LYS A 177 -6.23 30.53 -18.02
C LYS A 177 -5.62 30.03 -16.71
N GLN A 178 -5.30 30.97 -15.83
CA GLN A 178 -4.88 30.62 -14.48
C GLN A 178 -6.07 30.10 -13.68
N LEU A 179 -5.86 28.96 -13.02
CA LEU A 179 -6.80 28.33 -12.10
C LEU A 179 -6.15 28.28 -10.72
N LEU A 180 -6.69 29.05 -9.79
CA LEU A 180 -6.19 29.10 -8.41
C LEU A 180 -6.99 28.12 -7.55
N LEU A 181 -6.32 27.13 -6.97
CA LEU A 181 -6.92 26.10 -6.13
C LEU A 181 -6.35 26.13 -4.72
N GLU A 182 -7.21 26.08 -3.72
CA GLU A 182 -6.81 25.84 -2.34
C GLU A 182 -6.58 24.35 -2.13
N ARG A 183 -5.43 24.02 -1.53
CA ARG A 183 -5.03 22.65 -1.24
C ARG A 183 -5.22 22.34 0.24
N TYR A 184 -5.78 21.17 0.51
CA TYR A 184 -6.08 20.69 1.85
C TYR A 184 -5.54 19.28 2.05
N THR A 185 -5.16 18.96 3.29
CA THR A 185 -4.91 17.60 3.75
C THR A 185 -6.05 17.17 4.65
N VAL A 186 -6.56 15.95 4.44
CA VAL A 186 -7.57 15.32 5.29
C VAL A 186 -7.01 14.01 5.82
N SER A 187 -7.03 13.80 7.13
CA SER A 187 -6.59 12.56 7.77
C SER A 187 -7.68 12.00 8.67
N GLY A 188 -7.68 10.68 8.86
CA GLY A 188 -8.59 9.95 9.75
C GLY A 188 -9.77 9.26 9.06
N LEU A 189 -10.02 9.51 7.77
CA LEU A 189 -11.00 8.74 6.97
C LEU A 189 -10.39 7.43 6.47
N VAL A 190 -9.27 7.53 5.76
CA VAL A 190 -8.42 6.42 5.35
C VAL A 190 -7.12 6.42 6.15
N TRP A 191 -6.29 5.41 5.99
CA TRP A 191 -4.93 5.49 6.50
C TRP A 191 -4.15 6.53 5.70
N GLY A 192 -3.37 7.37 6.41
CA GLY A 192 -2.61 8.44 5.80
C GLY A 192 -3.42 9.71 5.51
N ASN A 193 -2.85 10.55 4.66
CA ASN A 193 -3.41 11.83 4.27
C ASN A 193 -4.04 11.74 2.88
N GLU A 194 -5.31 12.12 2.78
CA GLU A 194 -5.93 12.48 1.51
C GLU A 194 -5.51 13.91 1.14
N LEU A 195 -5.31 14.15 -0.16
CA LEU A 195 -5.06 15.49 -0.69
C LEU A 195 -6.22 15.97 -1.53
N ILE A 196 -6.66 17.18 -1.23
CA ILE A 196 -7.84 17.80 -1.81
C ILE A 196 -7.44 19.13 -2.45
N TRP A 197 -7.91 19.35 -3.68
CA TRP A 197 -7.93 20.65 -4.32
C TRP A 197 -9.36 21.15 -4.48
N ALA A 198 -9.63 22.36 -4.02
CA ALA A 198 -10.93 22.99 -4.10
C ALA A 198 -10.80 24.47 -4.49
N ASP A 199 -11.89 25.06 -4.98
CA ASP A 199 -11.97 26.51 -5.11
C ASP A 199 -12.10 27.20 -3.73
N ALA A 200 -12.09 28.53 -3.73
CA ALA A 200 -12.24 29.33 -2.51
C ALA A 200 -13.57 29.07 -1.76
N GLY A 201 -14.60 28.56 -2.42
CA GLY A 201 -15.87 28.15 -1.83
C GLY A 201 -15.87 26.74 -1.25
N GLY A 202 -14.79 25.96 -1.44
CA GLY A 202 -14.73 24.55 -1.05
C GLY A 202 -15.44 23.62 -2.03
N LYS A 203 -15.68 24.04 -3.28
CA LYS A 203 -16.11 23.13 -4.35
C LYS A 203 -14.90 22.30 -4.79
N LEU A 204 -14.98 20.98 -4.62
CA LEU A 204 -13.90 20.06 -4.95
C LEU A 204 -13.63 20.07 -6.46
N ILE A 205 -12.35 20.11 -6.81
CA ILE A 205 -11.82 19.93 -8.16
C ILE A 205 -11.18 18.55 -8.28
N CYS A 206 -10.37 18.16 -7.29
CA CYS A 206 -9.71 16.86 -7.26
C CYS A 206 -9.53 16.37 -5.82
N LEU A 207 -9.64 15.06 -5.65
CA LEU A 207 -9.36 14.30 -4.44
C LEU A 207 -8.43 13.15 -4.83
N ILE A 208 -7.30 13.03 -4.14
CA ILE A 208 -6.37 11.90 -4.23
C ILE A 208 -6.46 11.15 -2.89
N THR A 209 -6.88 9.90 -2.96
CA THR A 209 -7.20 9.06 -1.79
C THR A 209 -6.94 7.58 -2.09
N ASN A 210 -7.39 6.70 -1.21
CA ASN A 210 -7.39 5.26 -1.40
C ASN A 210 -8.81 4.73 -1.27
N ASP A 211 -9.10 3.63 -1.97
CA ASP A 211 -10.36 2.94 -1.84
C ASP A 211 -10.44 2.13 -0.53
N ALA A 212 -11.58 1.47 -0.32
CA ALA A 212 -11.84 0.66 0.86
C ALA A 212 -10.88 -0.54 1.03
N GLU A 213 -10.03 -0.81 0.05
CA GLU A 213 -9.16 -1.99 -0.03
C GLU A 213 -7.68 -1.62 0.04
N GLY A 214 -7.38 -0.32 0.13
CA GLY A 214 -6.03 0.21 0.21
C GLY A 214 -5.40 0.57 -1.13
N ASP A 215 -6.09 0.31 -2.25
CA ASP A 215 -5.59 0.71 -3.57
C ASP A 215 -5.83 2.21 -3.77
N LYS A 216 -4.98 2.88 -4.55
CA LYS A 216 -5.22 4.27 -4.92
C LYS A 216 -6.53 4.51 -5.65
N LEU A 217 -7.13 5.64 -5.34
CA LEU A 217 -8.34 6.13 -5.99
C LEU A 217 -8.23 7.65 -6.16
N GLU A 218 -8.45 8.12 -7.38
CA GLU A 218 -8.51 9.54 -7.68
C GLU A 218 -9.94 9.90 -8.10
N SER A 219 -10.38 11.08 -7.69
CA SER A 219 -11.65 11.63 -8.12
C SER A 219 -11.41 13.05 -8.60
N VAL A 220 -11.70 13.31 -9.86
CA VAL A 220 -11.50 14.60 -10.49
C VAL A 220 -12.80 15.07 -11.12
N ARG A 221 -13.16 16.32 -10.90
CA ARG A 221 -14.36 16.88 -11.50
C ARG A 221 -14.19 16.85 -13.02
N LYS A 222 -15.21 16.35 -13.74
CA LYS A 222 -15.14 15.97 -15.17
C LYS A 222 -14.43 17.00 -16.04
N GLU A 223 -14.74 18.28 -15.90
CA GLU A 223 -14.16 19.33 -16.73
C GLU A 223 -12.64 19.52 -16.51
N TYR A 224 -12.07 19.06 -15.39
CA TYR A 224 -10.66 19.22 -15.01
C TYR A 224 -9.84 17.93 -15.14
N GLU A 225 -10.36 16.87 -15.77
CA GLU A 225 -9.68 15.56 -15.86
C GLU A 225 -8.27 15.66 -16.45
N SER A 226 -8.04 16.57 -17.40
CA SER A 226 -6.71 16.78 -18.01
C SER A 226 -5.64 17.27 -17.04
N LEU A 227 -6.01 17.79 -15.86
CA LEU A 227 -5.07 18.20 -14.82
C LEU A 227 -4.63 17.04 -13.91
N LEU A 228 -5.28 15.87 -14.01
CA LEU A 228 -5.05 14.76 -13.08
C LEU A 228 -3.57 14.32 -13.00
N PRO A 229 -2.81 14.15 -14.12
CA PRO A 229 -1.40 13.77 -14.03
C PRO A 229 -0.53 14.75 -13.22
N GLU A 230 -0.75 16.06 -13.39
CA GLU A 230 -0.03 17.09 -12.64
C GLU A 230 -0.42 17.05 -11.15
N LEU A 231 -1.71 16.85 -10.85
CA LEU A 231 -2.23 16.77 -9.49
C LEU A 231 -1.74 15.53 -8.74
N ILE A 232 -1.64 14.37 -9.41
CA ILE A 232 -1.03 13.15 -8.85
C ILE A 232 0.44 13.39 -8.50
N SER A 233 1.21 14.00 -9.41
CA SER A 233 2.62 14.34 -9.18
C SER A 233 2.77 15.29 -7.98
N LYS A 234 1.94 16.34 -7.91
CA LYS A 234 1.90 17.26 -6.77
C LYS A 234 1.51 16.54 -5.48
N ALA A 235 0.54 15.62 -5.52
CA ALA A 235 0.11 14.86 -4.35
C ALA A 235 1.26 14.05 -3.75
N ALA A 236 2.01 13.34 -4.60
CA ALA A 236 3.21 12.60 -4.19
C ALA A 236 4.25 13.50 -3.52
N VAL A 237 4.58 14.64 -4.13
CA VAL A 237 5.57 15.59 -3.58
C VAL A 237 5.11 16.17 -2.25
N TYR A 238 3.87 16.65 -2.17
CA TYR A 238 3.35 17.26 -0.96
C TYR A 238 3.20 16.25 0.18
N GLY A 239 2.76 15.02 -0.12
CA GLY A 239 2.71 13.92 0.85
C GLY A 239 4.09 13.62 1.45
N MET A 240 5.13 13.54 0.62
CA MET A 240 6.51 13.32 1.09
C MET A 240 7.07 14.47 1.94
N GLN A 241 6.76 15.71 1.57
CA GLN A 241 7.22 16.90 2.30
C GLN A 241 6.67 17.00 3.72
N ILE A 242 5.47 16.47 3.97
CA ILE A 242 4.90 16.39 5.32
C ILE A 242 5.84 15.62 6.24
N PHE A 243 6.35 14.47 5.78
CA PHE A 243 7.25 13.63 6.56
C PHE A 243 8.66 14.20 6.66
N ALA A 244 9.19 14.81 5.60
CA ALA A 244 10.53 15.41 5.64
C ALA A 244 10.64 16.53 6.69
N LYS A 245 9.58 17.33 6.87
CA LYS A 245 9.53 18.36 7.93
C LYS A 245 9.52 17.76 9.33
N ALA A 246 8.81 16.64 9.51
CA ALA A 246 8.67 15.97 10.80
C ALA A 246 9.91 15.13 11.18
N ALA A 247 10.62 14.56 10.21
CA ALA A 247 11.82 13.75 10.41
C ALA A 247 13.13 14.55 10.31
N ALA A 248 13.08 15.88 10.32
CA ALA A 248 14.28 16.71 10.28
C ALA A 248 15.23 16.30 11.42
N PRO A 249 16.46 15.81 11.15
CA PRO A 249 17.30 15.26 12.19
C PRO A 249 17.66 16.34 13.22
N THR A 250 17.44 16.05 14.49
CA THR A 250 18.05 16.78 15.60
C THR A 250 19.56 16.50 15.63
N GLY A 251 20.31 17.06 14.68
CA GLY A 251 21.78 16.91 14.60
C GLY A 251 22.42 16.77 13.21
N GLY A 252 21.68 16.97 12.11
CA GLY A 252 22.24 16.94 10.75
C GLY A 252 22.71 15.55 10.27
N VAL A 253 23.34 15.51 9.09
CA VAL A 253 24.01 14.30 8.57
C VAL A 253 25.33 14.14 9.33
N ASN A 254 25.50 13.04 10.05
CA ASN A 254 26.73 12.78 10.78
C ASN A 254 27.78 12.30 9.79
N LYS A 255 28.85 13.07 9.59
CA LYS A 255 29.94 12.69 8.69
C LYS A 255 30.60 11.38 9.09
N VAL A 256 30.71 11.11 10.39
CA VAL A 256 31.30 9.87 10.92
C VAL A 256 30.37 9.27 11.98
N ILE A 257 30.00 8.00 11.80
CA ILE A 257 29.21 7.21 12.74
C ILE A 257 30.00 5.94 13.09
N ALA A 258 30.04 5.58 14.36
CA ALA A 258 30.60 4.30 14.82
C ALA A 258 29.53 3.51 15.57
N ILE A 259 29.15 2.36 15.02
CA ILE A 259 28.30 1.37 15.72
C ILE A 259 29.24 0.47 16.52
N THR A 260 28.99 0.27 17.81
CA THR A 260 29.89 -0.44 18.71
C THR A 260 29.16 -1.50 19.53
N GLY A 261 29.76 -2.68 19.73
CA GLY A 261 29.33 -3.63 20.76
C GLY A 261 28.21 -4.61 20.40
N GLY A 262 27.85 -4.76 19.12
CA GLY A 262 26.80 -5.68 18.67
C GLY A 262 27.31 -6.97 18.02
N ASN A 263 26.38 -7.82 17.57
CA ASN A 263 26.67 -8.99 16.76
C ASN A 263 26.50 -8.65 15.27
N LEU A 264 27.61 -8.47 14.54
CA LEU A 264 27.56 -8.15 13.11
C LEU A 264 27.26 -9.40 12.30
N VAL A 265 26.12 -9.42 11.62
CA VAL A 265 25.69 -10.53 10.75
C VAL A 265 26.34 -10.38 9.37
N ASP A 266 27.08 -11.40 8.96
CA ASP A 266 27.57 -11.52 7.59
C ASP A 266 26.59 -12.36 6.77
N VAL A 267 25.78 -11.69 5.96
CA VAL A 267 24.76 -12.31 5.10
C VAL A 267 25.35 -13.11 3.92
N ASN A 268 26.65 -12.97 3.64
CA ASN A 268 27.30 -13.82 2.64
C ASN A 268 27.45 -15.24 3.18
N THR A 269 28.02 -15.36 4.38
CA THR A 269 28.41 -16.62 5.01
C THR A 269 27.33 -17.18 5.95
N GLY A 270 26.36 -16.36 6.36
CA GLY A 270 25.37 -16.71 7.37
C GLY A 270 25.94 -16.79 8.79
N THR A 271 27.12 -16.23 9.01
CA THR A 271 27.80 -16.21 10.32
C THR A 271 27.67 -14.85 11.00
N SER A 272 28.22 -14.72 12.21
CA SER A 272 28.22 -13.44 12.92
C SER A 272 29.50 -13.16 13.69
N MET A 273 29.84 -11.88 13.80
CA MET A 273 31.00 -11.37 14.54
C MET A 273 30.52 -10.66 15.82
N PRO A 274 30.73 -11.25 17.01
CA PRO A 274 30.34 -10.63 18.26
C PRO A 274 31.27 -9.46 18.61
N ASN A 275 30.73 -8.50 19.38
CA ASN A 275 31.43 -7.30 19.84
C ASN A 275 32.08 -6.53 18.68
N ALA A 276 31.32 -6.36 17.60
CA ALA A 276 31.78 -5.71 16.38
C ALA A 276 31.78 -4.18 16.52
N VAL A 277 32.59 -3.55 15.69
CA VAL A 277 32.60 -2.13 15.39
C VAL A 277 32.37 -1.96 13.88
N VAL A 278 31.40 -1.12 13.52
CA VAL A 278 31.17 -0.69 12.13
C VAL A 278 31.42 0.81 12.06
N LEU A 279 32.41 1.22 11.27
CA LEU A 279 32.73 2.63 11.04
C LEU A 279 32.10 3.07 9.72
N ILE A 280 31.33 4.16 9.75
CA ILE A 280 30.66 4.77 8.60
C ILE A 280 31.23 6.17 8.44
N GLU A 281 31.56 6.54 7.20
CA GLU A 281 32.06 7.86 6.81
C GLU A 281 31.31 8.33 5.56
N ASP A 282 30.73 9.53 5.62
CA ASP A 282 29.96 10.16 4.54
C ASP A 282 28.89 9.23 3.91
N GLY A 283 28.22 8.45 4.77
CA GLY A 283 27.15 7.53 4.37
C GLY A 283 27.63 6.22 3.72
N LEU A 284 28.94 5.96 3.69
CA LEU A 284 29.54 4.71 3.24
C LEU A 284 30.16 3.94 4.40
N ILE A 285 30.13 2.61 4.32
CA ILE A 285 30.83 1.76 5.28
C ILE A 285 32.32 1.89 5.01
N LYS A 286 33.07 2.37 5.99
CA LYS A 286 34.52 2.53 5.87
C LYS A 286 35.24 1.23 6.16
N MET A 287 34.89 0.58 7.28
CA MET A 287 35.45 -0.70 7.70
C MET A 287 34.63 -1.33 8.82
N THR A 288 34.84 -2.63 9.01
CA THR A 288 34.30 -3.40 10.13
C THR A 288 35.43 -4.13 10.86
N GLY A 289 35.21 -4.48 12.12
CA GLY A 289 36.18 -5.27 12.89
C GLY A 289 35.70 -5.52 14.32
N LYS A 290 36.50 -6.21 15.12
CA LYS A 290 36.19 -6.40 16.54
C LYS A 290 36.50 -5.13 17.34
N ALA A 291 35.86 -4.97 18.49
CA ALA A 291 36.25 -3.94 19.43
C ALA A 291 37.75 -4.06 19.76
N GLY A 292 38.44 -2.92 19.80
CA GLY A 292 39.90 -2.85 19.99
C GLY A 292 40.71 -2.93 18.68
N SER A 293 40.19 -3.50 17.59
CA SER A 293 40.88 -3.52 16.29
C SER A 293 40.53 -2.34 15.38
N VAL A 294 39.41 -1.65 15.66
CA VAL A 294 38.97 -0.47 14.91
C VAL A 294 39.14 0.77 15.78
N LYS A 295 39.95 1.73 15.32
CA LYS A 295 40.11 3.03 15.99
C LYS A 295 38.92 3.93 15.63
N ILE A 296 38.17 4.35 16.64
CA ILE A 296 37.04 5.27 16.46
C ILE A 296 37.59 6.70 16.39
N PRO A 297 37.35 7.47 15.32
CA PRO A 297 37.77 8.87 15.22
C PRO A 297 37.13 9.75 16.29
N ALA A 298 37.86 10.77 16.75
CA ALA A 298 37.30 11.78 17.66
C ALA A 298 36.14 12.53 16.97
N GLY A 299 35.05 12.76 17.71
CA GLY A 299 33.85 13.42 17.19
C GLY A 299 32.90 12.53 16.39
N ALA A 300 33.20 11.23 16.23
CA ALA A 300 32.25 10.29 15.64
C ALA A 300 30.99 10.16 16.52
N LYS A 301 29.81 10.10 15.89
CA LYS A 301 28.57 9.73 16.58
C LYS A 301 28.62 8.25 16.92
N VAL A 302 28.71 7.93 18.21
CA VAL A 302 28.75 6.53 18.67
C VAL A 302 27.33 6.01 18.92
N ILE A 303 27.02 4.86 18.32
CA ILE A 303 25.77 4.12 18.54
C ILE A 303 26.12 2.81 19.26
N ASN A 304 25.46 2.55 20.38
CA ASN A 304 25.68 1.34 21.17
C ASN A 304 24.75 0.21 20.72
N ALA A 305 25.34 -0.86 20.19
CA ALA A 305 24.69 -2.07 19.72
C ALA A 305 24.82 -3.26 20.70
N ASN A 306 25.24 -3.03 21.95
CA ASN A 306 25.25 -4.07 22.99
C ASN A 306 23.89 -4.77 23.09
N GLY A 307 23.93 -6.10 23.06
CA GLY A 307 22.73 -6.96 23.08
C GLY A 307 21.90 -6.96 21.79
N LYS A 308 22.40 -6.33 20.72
CA LYS A 308 21.72 -6.21 19.42
C LYS A 308 22.48 -6.92 18.32
N SER A 309 21.76 -7.27 17.26
CA SER A 309 22.34 -7.71 15.99
C SER A 309 22.43 -6.53 15.02
N ILE A 310 23.53 -6.47 14.27
CA ILE A 310 23.79 -5.46 13.23
C ILE A 310 23.61 -6.16 11.89
N LEU A 311 22.60 -5.76 11.11
CA LEU A 311 22.29 -6.36 9.81
C LEU A 311 22.33 -5.31 8.70
N PRO A 312 22.60 -5.71 7.44
CA PRO A 312 22.30 -4.85 6.29
C PRO A 312 20.81 -4.45 6.33
N GLY A 313 20.51 -3.26 5.81
CA GLY A 313 19.13 -2.82 5.64
C GLY A 313 18.35 -3.76 4.73
N LEU A 314 17.09 -3.98 5.07
CA LEU A 314 16.25 -4.97 4.40
C LEU A 314 15.74 -4.45 3.06
N TRP A 315 15.45 -5.40 2.18
CA TRP A 315 14.90 -5.21 0.86
C TRP A 315 13.54 -5.87 0.76
N ASP A 316 12.55 -5.11 0.33
CA ASP A 316 11.28 -5.67 -0.16
C ASP A 316 11.28 -5.66 -1.69
N MET A 317 11.37 -6.83 -2.32
CA MET A 317 11.38 -6.95 -3.77
C MET A 317 10.01 -6.89 -4.40
N HIS A 318 8.92 -6.78 -3.65
CA HIS A 318 7.60 -6.62 -4.23
C HIS A 318 6.81 -5.67 -3.36
N SER A 319 7.02 -4.38 -3.57
CA SER A 319 6.24 -3.36 -2.87
C SER A 319 5.28 -2.69 -3.85
N HIS A 320 4.17 -2.20 -3.32
CA HIS A 320 3.31 -1.22 -3.97
C HIS A 320 3.29 0.05 -3.14
N PHE A 321 3.98 1.09 -3.62
CA PHE A 321 4.08 2.36 -2.90
C PHE A 321 2.82 3.20 -3.11
N GLU A 322 1.71 2.80 -2.50
CA GLU A 322 0.37 3.38 -2.77
C GLU A 322 0.17 4.77 -2.13
N GLN A 323 0.92 5.11 -1.09
CA GLN A 323 0.79 6.36 -0.34
C GLN A 323 2.14 6.83 0.20
N ALA A 324 2.25 8.10 0.58
CA ALA A 324 3.54 8.65 1.05
C ALA A 324 3.95 8.06 2.42
N GLU A 325 2.97 7.65 3.22
CA GLU A 325 3.07 7.02 4.52
C GLU A 325 3.85 5.69 4.49
N TRP A 326 3.88 5.00 3.35
CA TRP A 326 4.69 3.81 3.18
C TRP A 326 6.18 4.09 3.40
N GLY A 327 6.65 5.30 3.11
CA GLY A 327 8.05 5.68 3.27
C GLY A 327 8.55 5.53 4.71
N PRO A 328 7.99 6.28 5.68
CA PRO A 328 8.33 6.09 7.08
C PRO A 328 8.00 4.68 7.60
N ALA A 329 6.90 4.05 7.17
CA ALA A 329 6.52 2.71 7.60
C ALA A 329 7.56 1.65 7.22
N TYR A 330 8.04 1.65 5.97
CA TYR A 330 9.11 0.75 5.51
C TYR A 330 10.40 0.95 6.30
N LEU A 331 10.85 2.21 6.45
CA LEU A 331 12.06 2.49 7.23
C LEU A 331 11.93 2.05 8.68
N ALA A 332 10.76 2.22 9.29
CA ALA A 332 10.54 1.81 10.68
C ALA A 332 10.58 0.29 10.87
N ALA A 333 10.23 -0.47 9.84
CA ALA A 333 10.38 -1.93 9.79
C ALA A 333 11.78 -2.38 9.34
N GLY A 334 12.74 -1.47 9.16
CA GLY A 334 14.10 -1.82 8.74
C GLY A 334 14.29 -2.01 7.23
N VAL A 335 13.25 -1.76 6.43
CA VAL A 335 13.30 -1.84 4.96
C VAL A 335 13.90 -0.55 4.42
N THR A 336 15.15 -0.61 3.98
CA THR A 336 15.90 0.54 3.44
C THR A 336 15.87 0.62 1.93
N THR A 337 15.47 -0.45 1.25
CA THR A 337 15.31 -0.50 -0.21
C THR A 337 14.04 -1.25 -0.57
N VAL A 338 13.33 -0.77 -1.59
CA VAL A 338 12.16 -1.45 -2.15
C VAL A 338 12.25 -1.49 -3.67
N ARG A 339 11.75 -2.58 -4.26
CA ARG A 339 11.34 -2.59 -5.67
C ARG A 339 9.84 -2.32 -5.72
N ASP A 340 9.47 -1.14 -6.20
CA ASP A 340 8.08 -0.82 -6.51
C ASP A 340 7.68 -1.56 -7.78
N CYS A 341 6.76 -2.52 -7.63
CA CYS A 341 6.45 -3.54 -8.60
C CYS A 341 5.21 -3.17 -9.42
N GLY A 342 5.24 -1.98 -10.02
CA GLY A 342 4.14 -1.42 -10.81
C GLY A 342 3.30 -0.43 -10.01
N ASN A 343 3.25 0.80 -10.51
CA ASN A 343 2.56 1.91 -9.86
C ASN A 343 2.21 2.96 -10.93
N GLU A 344 1.51 4.01 -10.53
CA GLU A 344 1.22 5.15 -11.38
C GLU A 344 2.50 5.88 -11.78
N PHE A 345 2.68 6.06 -13.09
CA PHE A 345 3.89 6.61 -13.67
C PHE A 345 4.30 7.96 -13.04
N GLU A 346 3.38 8.92 -12.99
CA GLU A 346 3.67 10.26 -12.46
C GLU A 346 3.93 10.24 -10.95
N TYR A 347 3.18 9.42 -10.22
CA TYR A 347 3.30 9.32 -8.78
C TYR A 347 4.65 8.75 -8.36
N ILE A 348 5.03 7.58 -8.87
CA ILE A 348 6.24 6.90 -8.39
C ILE A 348 7.51 7.67 -8.76
N ASN A 349 7.50 8.35 -9.92
CA ASN A 349 8.55 9.28 -10.31
C ASN A 349 8.68 10.43 -9.30
N ALA A 350 7.56 11.03 -8.90
CA ALA A 350 7.53 12.12 -7.94
C ALA A 350 7.94 11.68 -6.52
N ILE A 351 7.47 10.53 -6.04
CA ILE A 351 7.87 9.94 -4.75
C ILE A 351 9.36 9.68 -4.71
N LYS A 352 9.90 8.96 -5.70
CA LYS A 352 11.33 8.67 -5.77
C LYS A 352 12.15 9.95 -5.81
N SER A 353 11.78 10.91 -6.67
CA SER A 353 12.47 12.20 -6.76
C SER A 353 12.47 12.97 -5.44
N ALA A 354 11.35 12.96 -4.70
CA ALA A 354 11.27 13.59 -3.39
C ALA A 354 12.20 12.92 -2.36
N ILE A 355 12.24 11.59 -2.31
CA ILE A 355 13.11 10.85 -1.39
C ILE A 355 14.59 11.05 -1.75
N ASP A 356 14.95 10.85 -3.02
CA ASP A 356 16.33 10.98 -3.51
C ASP A 356 16.85 12.41 -3.32
N GLY A 357 15.98 13.41 -3.51
CA GLY A 357 16.27 14.84 -3.28
C GLY A 357 16.25 15.27 -1.81
N GLY A 358 16.05 14.35 -0.85
CA GLY A 358 16.01 14.66 0.59
C GLY A 358 14.79 15.46 1.05
N LYS A 359 13.74 15.54 0.22
CA LYS A 359 12.45 16.19 0.50
C LYS A 359 11.37 15.17 0.89
N GLY A 360 11.76 13.93 1.13
CA GLY A 360 10.90 12.82 1.56
C GLY A 360 11.64 11.89 2.52
N VAL A 361 10.88 11.08 3.23
CA VAL A 361 11.38 10.05 4.16
C VAL A 361 10.92 8.70 3.64
N GLY A 362 11.86 7.82 3.32
CA GLY A 362 11.53 6.49 2.81
C GLY A 362 12.75 5.71 2.34
N PRO A 363 12.54 4.44 1.93
CA PRO A 363 13.59 3.58 1.39
C PRO A 363 14.12 4.08 0.04
N ASN A 364 15.23 3.52 -0.43
CA ASN A 364 15.64 3.63 -1.82
C ASN A 364 14.63 2.89 -2.69
N ILE A 365 14.21 3.50 -3.80
CA ILE A 365 13.20 2.91 -4.68
C ILE A 365 13.84 2.51 -6.00
N LEU A 366 13.77 1.22 -6.32
CA LEU A 366 13.90 0.68 -7.67
C LEU A 366 12.50 0.59 -8.27
N LYS A 367 12.31 1.11 -9.48
CA LYS A 367 10.99 1.14 -10.12
C LYS A 367 10.89 0.06 -11.19
N ALA A 368 9.85 -0.76 -11.14
CA ALA A 368 9.45 -1.65 -12.22
C ALA A 368 8.22 -1.08 -12.94
N GLY A 369 8.33 -0.85 -14.24
CA GLY A 369 7.30 -0.19 -15.04
C GLY A 369 6.23 -1.19 -15.47
N ILE A 370 4.97 -0.98 -15.09
CA ILE A 370 3.90 -1.91 -15.41
C ILE A 370 3.36 -1.73 -16.83
N ILE A 371 3.21 -2.83 -17.56
CA ILE A 371 2.53 -2.89 -18.85
C ILE A 371 1.39 -3.91 -18.75
N ASP A 372 0.19 -3.51 -19.14
CA ASP A 372 -0.95 -4.41 -19.27
C ASP A 372 -1.54 -4.45 -20.69
N GLY A 373 -2.34 -5.46 -21.00
CA GLY A 373 -3.10 -5.50 -22.26
C GLY A 373 -4.36 -4.67 -22.19
N LYS A 374 -4.90 -4.25 -23.35
CA LYS A 374 -6.13 -3.44 -23.40
C LYS A 374 -7.37 -4.30 -23.15
N GLY A 375 -8.34 -3.76 -22.40
CA GLY A 375 -9.61 -4.42 -22.15
C GLY A 375 -10.24 -4.13 -20.79
N PRO A 376 -11.37 -4.77 -20.46
CA PRO A 376 -12.10 -4.53 -19.22
C PRO A 376 -11.34 -4.96 -17.96
N MET A 377 -10.33 -5.82 -18.09
CA MET A 377 -9.49 -6.33 -16.99
C MET A 377 -8.18 -5.55 -16.81
N SER A 378 -7.94 -4.53 -17.65
CA SER A 378 -6.66 -3.80 -17.65
C SER A 378 -6.40 -3.11 -16.33
N LEU A 379 -5.12 -2.99 -15.99
CA LEU A 379 -4.63 -2.18 -14.88
C LEU A 379 -3.75 -1.02 -15.39
N GLY A 380 -4.09 0.20 -14.98
CA GLY A 380 -3.30 1.39 -15.25
C GLY A 380 -3.40 1.89 -16.71
N ILE A 381 -2.69 2.99 -16.99
CA ILE A 381 -2.80 3.72 -18.27
C ILE A 381 -1.75 3.32 -19.32
N ILE A 382 -0.71 2.58 -18.95
CA ILE A 382 0.33 2.13 -19.88
C ILE A 382 -0.05 0.72 -20.35
N GLN A 383 -0.68 0.67 -21.53
CA GLN A 383 -1.23 -0.55 -22.11
C GLN A 383 -0.68 -0.79 -23.52
N ALA A 384 -0.47 -2.05 -23.87
CA ALA A 384 0.03 -2.45 -25.19
C ALA A 384 -0.67 -3.71 -25.71
N ASP A 385 -1.04 -3.70 -26.99
CA ASP A 385 -1.61 -4.85 -27.70
C ASP A 385 -0.83 -5.21 -28.98
N THR A 386 0.11 -4.36 -29.41
CA THR A 386 0.99 -4.58 -30.56
C THR A 386 2.47 -4.47 -30.16
N LYS A 387 3.36 -4.95 -31.04
CA LYS A 387 4.81 -4.83 -30.86
C LYS A 387 5.26 -3.37 -30.74
N GLU A 388 4.71 -2.49 -31.57
CA GLU A 388 5.07 -1.07 -31.59
C GLU A 388 4.63 -0.35 -30.31
N GLU A 389 3.47 -0.72 -29.76
CA GLU A 389 3.00 -0.20 -28.48
C GLU A 389 3.85 -0.72 -27.31
N ALA A 390 4.22 -2.00 -27.35
CA ALA A 390 5.12 -2.60 -26.35
C ALA A 390 6.48 -1.89 -26.34
N ILE A 391 7.08 -1.64 -27.52
CA ILE A 391 8.36 -0.92 -27.63
C ILE A 391 8.24 0.47 -27.03
N LYS A 392 7.22 1.26 -27.43
CA LYS A 392 7.00 2.61 -26.88
C LYS A 392 6.82 2.62 -25.36
N ALA A 393 6.14 1.61 -24.81
CA ALA A 393 5.95 1.50 -23.37
C ALA A 393 7.29 1.22 -22.65
N VAL A 394 8.09 0.30 -23.17
CA VAL A 394 9.43 -0.01 -22.63
C VAL A 394 10.35 1.21 -22.72
N ASP A 395 10.40 1.88 -23.88
CA ASP A 395 11.21 3.09 -24.10
C ASP A 395 10.86 4.19 -23.09
N ARG A 396 9.56 4.46 -22.90
CA ARG A 396 9.09 5.46 -21.92
C ARG A 396 9.62 5.16 -20.52
N TYR A 397 9.55 3.90 -20.08
CA TYR A 397 10.05 3.51 -18.77
C TYR A 397 11.58 3.63 -18.67
N LYS A 398 12.31 3.23 -19.72
CA LYS A 398 13.77 3.38 -19.77
C LYS A 398 14.20 4.84 -19.67
N GLU A 399 13.59 5.71 -20.46
CA GLU A 399 13.87 7.16 -20.49
C GLU A 399 13.62 7.83 -19.12
N ASN A 400 12.77 7.23 -18.29
CA ASN A 400 12.43 7.73 -16.95
C ASN A 400 13.17 6.97 -15.83
N GLY A 401 14.23 6.24 -16.15
CA GLY A 401 15.12 5.61 -15.17
C GLY A 401 14.50 4.46 -14.38
N PHE A 402 13.54 3.74 -14.98
CA PHE A 402 13.07 2.47 -14.42
C PHE A 402 14.14 1.40 -14.62
N ALA A 403 14.20 0.43 -13.71
CA ALA A 403 15.22 -0.64 -13.72
C ALA A 403 14.69 -1.96 -14.31
N GLN A 404 13.36 -2.07 -14.45
CA GLN A 404 12.69 -3.30 -14.83
C GLN A 404 11.32 -3.00 -15.45
N ILE A 405 10.77 -3.95 -16.19
CA ILE A 405 9.39 -3.94 -16.69
C ILE A 405 8.58 -5.03 -15.97
N LYS A 406 7.39 -4.71 -15.48
CA LYS A 406 6.41 -5.67 -14.96
C LYS A 406 5.33 -5.95 -15.99
N ILE A 407 5.21 -7.22 -16.39
CA ILE A 407 4.10 -7.72 -17.20
C ILE A 407 2.91 -8.03 -16.29
N TYR A 408 1.71 -7.61 -16.70
CA TYR A 408 0.47 -7.87 -15.97
C TYR A 408 -0.49 -8.81 -16.72
N SER A 409 -1.56 -9.25 -16.04
CA SER A 409 -2.35 -10.41 -16.44
C SER A 409 -3.09 -10.31 -17.77
N SER A 410 -3.40 -9.10 -18.25
CA SER A 410 -4.17 -8.88 -19.48
C SER A 410 -3.30 -8.77 -20.72
N VAL A 411 -1.96 -8.70 -20.58
CA VAL A 411 -1.02 -8.72 -21.71
C VAL A 411 -1.28 -9.94 -22.59
N LYS A 412 -1.39 -9.74 -23.91
CA LYS A 412 -1.60 -10.85 -24.84
C LYS A 412 -0.33 -11.70 -24.95
N PRO A 413 -0.41 -13.05 -24.93
CA PRO A 413 0.76 -13.92 -25.09
C PRO A 413 1.63 -13.58 -26.32
N SER A 414 1.00 -13.12 -27.41
CA SER A 414 1.67 -12.76 -28.67
C SER A 414 2.63 -11.57 -28.59
N ILE A 415 2.54 -10.73 -27.56
CA ILE A 415 3.42 -9.55 -27.39
C ILE A 415 4.42 -9.67 -26.24
N VAL A 416 4.34 -10.72 -25.41
CA VAL A 416 5.24 -10.93 -24.26
C VAL A 416 6.70 -10.95 -24.71
N LYS A 417 7.00 -11.68 -25.79
CA LYS A 417 8.36 -11.73 -26.34
C LYS A 417 8.82 -10.36 -26.85
N ALA A 418 7.93 -9.57 -27.45
CA ALA A 418 8.28 -8.22 -27.91
C ALA A 418 8.63 -7.28 -26.76
N ILE A 419 7.92 -7.38 -25.63
CA ILE A 419 8.24 -6.63 -24.40
C ILE A 419 9.62 -7.06 -23.88
N CYS A 420 9.87 -8.37 -23.79
CA CYS A 420 11.14 -8.91 -23.28
C CYS A 420 12.33 -8.53 -24.18
N ASP A 421 12.20 -8.72 -25.50
CA ASP A 421 13.25 -8.40 -26.48
C ASP A 421 13.63 -6.91 -26.40
N GLU A 422 12.65 -6.00 -26.34
CA GLU A 422 12.94 -4.57 -26.23
C GLU A 422 13.53 -4.21 -24.86
N ALA A 423 12.98 -4.76 -23.77
CA ALA A 423 13.50 -4.52 -22.42
C ALA A 423 14.99 -4.91 -22.33
N HIS A 424 15.35 -6.10 -22.81
CA HIS A 424 16.74 -6.56 -22.83
C HIS A 424 17.63 -5.70 -23.72
N LYS A 425 17.14 -5.29 -24.90
CA LYS A 425 17.85 -4.39 -25.82
C LYS A 425 18.25 -3.07 -25.16
N VAL A 426 17.40 -2.53 -24.29
CA VAL A 426 17.70 -1.28 -23.54
C VAL A 426 18.26 -1.53 -22.13
N GLY A 427 18.65 -2.77 -21.83
CA GLY A 427 19.34 -3.16 -20.59
C GLY A 427 18.44 -3.23 -19.36
N LEU A 428 17.13 -3.42 -19.54
CA LEU A 428 16.17 -3.69 -18.47
C LEU A 428 15.96 -5.20 -18.33
N THR A 429 15.50 -5.64 -17.15
CA THR A 429 14.96 -6.98 -16.96
C THR A 429 13.43 -6.97 -17.02
N VAL A 430 12.81 -8.14 -17.08
CA VAL A 430 11.35 -8.31 -17.04
C VAL A 430 10.93 -9.20 -15.87
N THR A 431 9.97 -8.71 -15.09
CA THR A 431 9.30 -9.40 -13.98
C THR A 431 7.80 -9.46 -14.25
N GLY A 432 7.05 -10.14 -13.39
CA GLY A 432 5.61 -9.92 -13.29
C GLY A 432 4.79 -11.18 -13.22
N HIS A 433 3.53 -11.01 -13.60
CA HIS A 433 2.57 -12.07 -13.74
C HIS A 433 2.86 -12.89 -15.00
N ILE A 434 2.48 -14.16 -14.97
CA ILE A 434 2.27 -14.91 -16.21
C ILE A 434 0.90 -14.48 -16.78
N PRO A 435 0.84 -13.96 -18.02
CA PRO A 435 -0.43 -13.49 -18.57
C PRO A 435 -1.46 -14.59 -18.77
N ASN A 436 -2.73 -14.20 -18.83
CA ASN A 436 -3.82 -15.12 -19.10
C ASN A 436 -3.65 -15.82 -20.46
N GLY A 437 -3.84 -17.14 -20.49
CA GLY A 437 -3.65 -17.95 -21.70
C GLY A 437 -2.19 -18.34 -22.00
N MET A 438 -1.28 -18.13 -21.04
CA MET A 438 0.12 -18.51 -21.13
C MET A 438 0.53 -19.37 -19.92
N THR A 439 1.46 -20.31 -20.09
CA THR A 439 2.09 -21.03 -18.97
C THR A 439 3.34 -20.30 -18.49
N LEU A 440 3.81 -20.62 -17.27
CA LEU A 440 5.07 -20.09 -16.76
C LEU A 440 6.22 -20.36 -17.72
N GLN A 441 6.31 -21.58 -18.25
CA GLN A 441 7.35 -21.97 -19.21
C GLN A 441 7.33 -21.08 -20.45
N GLN A 442 6.15 -20.84 -21.04
CA GLN A 442 6.02 -19.96 -22.21
C GLN A 442 6.44 -18.51 -21.91
N GLY A 443 6.15 -18.00 -20.71
CA GLY A 443 6.61 -16.67 -20.29
C GLY A 443 8.13 -16.59 -20.16
N VAL A 444 8.74 -17.61 -19.54
CA VAL A 444 10.20 -17.73 -19.40
C VAL A 444 10.88 -17.89 -20.76
N ASP A 445 10.35 -18.75 -21.63
CA ASP A 445 10.83 -18.93 -23.01
C ASP A 445 10.72 -17.65 -23.85
N SER A 446 9.77 -16.76 -23.49
CA SER A 446 9.64 -15.45 -24.12
C SER A 446 10.67 -14.42 -23.62
N GLY A 447 11.40 -14.71 -22.54
CA GLY A 447 12.48 -13.88 -22.00
C GLY A 447 12.21 -13.25 -20.62
N MET A 448 11.15 -13.66 -19.89
CA MET A 448 10.94 -13.17 -18.52
C MET A 448 12.08 -13.60 -17.60
N ASN A 449 12.70 -12.64 -16.90
CA ASN A 449 13.83 -12.89 -15.99
C ASN A 449 13.35 -13.30 -14.59
N MET A 450 12.19 -12.82 -14.18
CA MET A 450 11.63 -13.05 -12.86
C MET A 450 10.12 -13.33 -12.96
N VAL A 451 9.62 -14.18 -12.06
CA VAL A 451 8.18 -14.45 -11.93
C VAL A 451 7.74 -14.03 -10.53
N ASN A 452 6.69 -13.22 -10.46
CA ASN A 452 6.11 -12.78 -9.21
C ASN A 452 4.92 -13.67 -8.83
N HIS A 453 4.82 -13.95 -7.53
CA HIS A 453 3.77 -14.72 -6.87
C HIS A 453 3.90 -16.25 -7.03
N GLU A 454 3.93 -16.94 -5.89
CA GLU A 454 4.09 -18.39 -5.80
C GLU A 454 2.96 -19.16 -6.50
N GLN A 455 1.80 -18.53 -6.71
CA GLN A 455 0.69 -19.13 -7.45
C GLN A 455 1.05 -19.62 -8.85
N TYR A 456 1.98 -18.96 -9.55
CA TYR A 456 2.38 -19.38 -10.90
C TYR A 456 3.31 -20.58 -10.88
N VAL A 457 4.14 -20.71 -9.84
CA VAL A 457 4.93 -21.93 -9.62
C VAL A 457 4.00 -23.06 -9.20
N TYR A 458 3.14 -22.85 -8.20
CA TYR A 458 2.14 -23.82 -7.76
C TYR A 458 1.27 -24.36 -8.91
N ALA A 459 0.94 -23.51 -9.90
CA ALA A 459 0.11 -23.90 -11.04
C ALA A 459 0.75 -24.96 -11.95
N ILE A 460 2.09 -25.01 -12.03
CA ILE A 460 2.83 -25.94 -12.89
C ILE A 460 3.35 -27.19 -12.16
N LEU A 461 3.15 -27.27 -10.85
CA LEU A 461 3.51 -28.45 -10.05
C LEU A 461 2.41 -29.52 -10.11
N LYS A 462 2.81 -30.77 -9.83
CA LYS A 462 1.86 -31.88 -9.69
C LYS A 462 1.01 -31.68 -8.44
N ARG A 463 -0.31 -31.68 -8.62
CA ARG A 463 -1.28 -31.53 -7.52
C ARG A 463 -2.12 -32.78 -7.34
N ASN A 464 -2.33 -33.15 -6.08
CA ASN A 464 -3.26 -34.18 -5.66
C ASN A 464 -4.72 -33.69 -5.73
N LYS A 465 -5.68 -34.60 -5.57
CA LYS A 465 -7.12 -34.26 -5.58
C LYS A 465 -7.50 -33.26 -4.48
N ASP A 466 -6.82 -33.30 -3.34
CA ASP A 466 -7.02 -32.37 -2.22
C ASP A 466 -6.29 -31.03 -2.40
N ARG A 467 -5.58 -30.86 -3.53
CA ARG A 467 -4.77 -29.69 -3.91
C ARG A 467 -3.45 -29.54 -3.17
N SER A 468 -3.03 -30.55 -2.39
CA SER A 468 -1.64 -30.65 -1.96
C SER A 468 -0.72 -30.89 -3.16
N VAL A 469 0.55 -30.53 -3.03
CA VAL A 469 1.55 -30.71 -4.09
C VAL A 469 2.34 -32.00 -3.84
N ASP A 470 2.51 -32.81 -4.88
CA ASP A 470 3.45 -33.92 -4.90
C ASP A 470 4.79 -33.42 -5.48
N PHE A 471 5.78 -33.21 -4.61
CA PHE A 471 7.09 -32.68 -5.00
C PHE A 471 8.03 -33.73 -5.58
N ASP A 472 7.72 -35.02 -5.42
CA ASP A 472 8.57 -36.12 -5.87
C ASP A 472 8.10 -36.68 -7.24
N ASP A 473 6.88 -36.33 -7.66
CA ASP A 473 6.39 -36.58 -9.03
C ASP A 473 7.29 -35.90 -10.08
N SER A 474 7.51 -36.60 -11.19
CA SER A 474 8.42 -36.17 -12.27
C SER A 474 8.03 -34.83 -12.89
N VAL A 475 6.74 -34.44 -12.87
CA VAL A 475 6.28 -33.13 -13.35
C VAL A 475 6.81 -32.01 -12.44
N SER A 476 6.73 -32.18 -11.12
CA SER A 476 7.22 -31.19 -10.16
C SER A 476 8.74 -31.06 -10.22
N VAL A 477 9.45 -32.19 -10.30
CA VAL A 477 10.91 -32.22 -10.46
C VAL A 477 11.34 -31.50 -11.75
N ALA A 478 10.66 -31.78 -12.87
CA ALA A 478 10.94 -31.12 -14.15
C ALA A 478 10.63 -29.61 -14.12
N ALA A 479 9.53 -29.20 -13.47
CA ALA A 479 9.18 -27.79 -13.32
C ALA A 479 10.23 -27.01 -12.52
N ILE A 480 10.68 -27.54 -11.37
CA ILE A 480 11.72 -26.91 -10.55
C ILE A 480 13.05 -26.85 -11.34
N LYS A 481 13.40 -27.93 -12.04
CA LYS A 481 14.61 -27.97 -12.88
C LYS A 481 14.53 -26.91 -13.99
N PHE A 482 13.37 -26.76 -14.65
CA PHE A 482 13.17 -25.76 -15.69
C PHE A 482 13.44 -24.34 -15.17
N ILE A 483 12.85 -23.97 -14.02
CA ILE A 483 13.03 -22.65 -13.38
C ILE A 483 14.52 -22.41 -13.09
N LYS A 484 15.20 -23.42 -12.52
CA LYS A 484 16.64 -23.37 -12.23
C LYS A 484 17.49 -23.18 -13.48
N ASP A 485 17.32 -24.04 -14.49
CA ASP A 485 18.15 -24.05 -15.70
C ASP A 485 18.04 -22.74 -16.48
N HIS A 486 16.89 -22.07 -16.40
CA HIS A 486 16.64 -20.77 -17.03
C HIS A 486 17.05 -19.58 -16.14
N HIS A 487 17.61 -19.83 -14.95
CA HIS A 487 18.05 -18.81 -13.99
C HIS A 487 16.95 -17.82 -13.62
N VAL A 488 15.70 -18.29 -13.56
CA VAL A 488 14.55 -17.45 -13.24
C VAL A 488 14.58 -17.10 -11.75
N VAL A 489 14.41 -15.83 -11.43
CA VAL A 489 14.22 -15.38 -10.05
C VAL A 489 12.75 -15.53 -9.67
N ILE A 490 12.49 -16.16 -8.53
CA ILE A 490 11.15 -16.29 -7.97
C ILE A 490 11.00 -15.33 -6.80
N ASP A 491 9.89 -14.61 -6.83
CA ASP A 491 9.41 -13.70 -5.79
C ASP A 491 8.07 -14.26 -5.27
N PRO A 492 8.08 -15.08 -4.20
CA PRO A 492 6.92 -15.87 -3.77
C PRO A 492 5.71 -15.07 -3.26
N THR A 493 5.94 -13.95 -2.58
CA THR A 493 4.90 -13.15 -1.90
C THR A 493 3.94 -13.98 -1.04
N LEU A 494 4.47 -14.88 -0.20
CA LEU A 494 3.64 -15.80 0.60
C LEU A 494 2.74 -15.07 1.60
N GLY A 495 3.17 -13.93 2.16
CA GLY A 495 2.43 -13.18 3.18
C GLY A 495 1.06 -12.70 2.69
N VAL A 496 0.97 -12.20 1.45
CA VAL A 496 -0.33 -11.79 0.86
C VAL A 496 -1.25 -12.99 0.62
N PHE A 497 -0.70 -14.16 0.26
CA PHE A 497 -1.48 -15.39 0.14
C PHE A 497 -1.96 -15.92 1.50
N GLU A 498 -1.11 -15.85 2.54
CA GLU A 498 -1.51 -16.22 3.89
C GLU A 498 -2.64 -15.32 4.39
N LEU A 499 -2.55 -14.01 4.16
CA LEU A 499 -3.58 -13.04 4.47
C LEU A 499 -4.87 -13.25 3.67
N ALA A 500 -4.76 -13.65 2.40
CA ALA A 500 -5.92 -13.94 1.56
C ALA A 500 -6.60 -15.27 1.95
N PHE A 501 -5.83 -16.29 2.35
CA PHE A 501 -6.35 -17.65 2.60
C PHE A 501 -6.67 -17.93 4.07
N ARG A 502 -6.31 -17.04 5.00
CA ARG A 502 -6.67 -17.20 6.42
C ARG A 502 -8.18 -17.27 6.62
N ASN A 503 -8.57 -17.92 7.72
CA ASN A 503 -9.91 -17.82 8.24
C ASN A 503 -10.11 -16.45 8.90
N VAL A 504 -11.08 -15.68 8.42
CA VAL A 504 -11.40 -14.33 8.96
C VAL A 504 -11.76 -14.35 10.46
N LYS A 505 -12.18 -15.51 11.00
CA LYS A 505 -12.50 -15.68 12.42
C LYS A 505 -11.27 -15.88 13.32
N ASP A 506 -10.12 -16.26 12.76
CA ASP A 506 -8.89 -16.44 13.54
C ASP A 506 -8.34 -15.08 13.96
N SER A 507 -7.51 -15.00 15.00
CA SER A 507 -6.91 -13.72 15.37
C SER A 507 -5.95 -13.23 14.30
N ILE A 508 -6.13 -12.01 13.80
CA ILE A 508 -5.21 -11.37 12.86
C ILE A 508 -3.80 -11.17 13.45
N THR A 509 -3.69 -11.16 14.79
CA THR A 509 -2.41 -11.09 15.50
C THR A 509 -1.52 -12.31 15.29
N ASN A 510 -2.06 -13.40 14.74
CA ASN A 510 -1.26 -14.57 14.36
C ASN A 510 -0.34 -14.26 13.15
N LEU A 511 -0.73 -13.32 12.29
CA LEU A 511 0.06 -12.86 11.15
C LEU A 511 0.87 -11.61 11.53
N GLU A 512 0.24 -10.68 12.25
CA GLU A 512 0.86 -9.42 12.67
C GLU A 512 0.68 -9.18 14.18
N PRO A 513 1.65 -9.60 15.03
CA PRO A 513 1.56 -9.45 16.48
C PRO A 513 1.34 -8.01 16.95
N ALA A 514 1.80 -7.01 16.20
CA ALA A 514 1.62 -5.60 16.49
C ALA A 514 0.38 -4.98 15.82
N TYR A 515 -0.56 -5.79 15.34
CA TYR A 515 -1.78 -5.33 14.65
C TYR A 515 -2.54 -4.23 15.42
N ASN A 516 -2.64 -4.35 16.75
CA ASN A 516 -3.35 -3.36 17.58
C ASN A 516 -2.63 -2.00 17.66
N THR A 517 -1.39 -1.92 17.16
CA THR A 517 -0.65 -0.66 17.03
C THR A 517 -0.88 0.06 15.72
N LEU A 518 -1.51 -0.61 14.74
CA LEU A 518 -1.83 -0.01 13.46
C LEU A 518 -2.88 1.11 13.63
N PRO A 519 -2.89 2.12 12.75
CA PRO A 519 -3.97 3.08 12.62
C PRO A 519 -5.35 2.40 12.48
N PRO A 520 -6.42 2.93 13.09
CA PRO A 520 -7.75 2.31 13.03
C PRO A 520 -8.29 1.99 11.62
N PRO A 521 -8.03 2.80 10.57
CA PRO A 521 -8.42 2.43 9.20
C PRO A 521 -7.74 1.13 8.72
N LEU A 522 -6.44 0.95 8.99
CA LEU A 522 -5.72 -0.28 8.66
C LEU A 522 -6.20 -1.47 9.49
N GLN A 523 -6.50 -1.27 10.78
CA GLN A 523 -7.09 -2.32 11.60
C GLN A 523 -8.40 -2.83 10.98
N THR A 524 -9.29 -1.91 10.62
CA THR A 524 -10.57 -2.24 9.98
C THR A 524 -10.37 -3.00 8.67
N LEU A 525 -9.43 -2.55 7.84
CA LEU A 525 -9.07 -3.18 6.58
C LEU A 525 -8.62 -4.64 6.78
N PHE A 526 -7.54 -4.84 7.53
CA PHE A 526 -6.90 -6.17 7.65
C PHE A 526 -7.71 -7.17 8.45
N LYS A 527 -8.51 -6.73 9.42
CA LYS A 527 -9.41 -7.64 10.17
C LYS A 527 -10.37 -8.38 9.24
N ASN A 528 -10.84 -7.68 8.20
CA ASN A 528 -11.85 -8.16 7.28
C ASN A 528 -11.25 -8.88 6.04
N MET A 529 -9.93 -8.89 5.89
CA MET A 529 -9.25 -9.64 4.83
C MET A 529 -9.13 -11.13 5.17
N GLY A 530 -9.47 -11.99 4.20
CA GLY A 530 -9.36 -13.44 4.30
C GLY A 530 -10.58 -14.14 3.71
N MET A 531 -10.81 -15.37 4.15
CA MET A 531 -11.93 -16.21 3.70
C MET A 531 -12.82 -16.66 4.85
N GLU A 532 -14.09 -16.92 4.53
CA GLU A 532 -14.99 -17.64 5.43
C GLU A 532 -14.44 -19.06 5.74
N PRO A 533 -14.75 -19.63 6.93
CA PRO A 533 -14.07 -20.83 7.45
C PRO A 533 -14.02 -22.04 6.49
N ALA A 534 -15.10 -22.27 5.75
CA ALA A 534 -15.18 -23.39 4.80
C ALA A 534 -14.20 -23.22 3.62
N ASN A 535 -14.02 -21.99 3.13
CA ASN A 535 -13.07 -21.69 2.06
C ASN A 535 -11.64 -21.69 2.58
N ALA A 536 -11.38 -21.09 3.74
CA ALA A 536 -10.05 -21.14 4.37
C ALA A 536 -9.56 -22.60 4.58
N THR A 537 -10.45 -23.48 5.07
CA THR A 537 -10.15 -24.91 5.23
C THR A 537 -9.80 -25.59 3.92
N LYS A 538 -10.57 -25.27 2.87
CA LYS A 538 -10.29 -25.76 1.52
C LYS A 538 -8.90 -25.31 1.08
N PHE A 539 -8.52 -24.05 1.21
CA PHE A 539 -7.26 -23.50 0.68
C PHE A 539 -6.01 -23.83 1.51
N ARG A 540 -6.16 -24.44 2.70
CA ARG A 540 -5.02 -24.85 3.54
C ARG A 540 -3.96 -25.71 2.83
N PRO A 541 -4.30 -26.76 2.05
CA PRO A 541 -3.30 -27.54 1.31
C PRO A 541 -2.59 -26.74 0.22
N VAL A 542 -3.27 -25.74 -0.37
CA VAL A 542 -2.68 -24.83 -1.37
C VAL A 542 -1.61 -23.97 -0.70
N MET A 543 -1.96 -23.32 0.43
CA MET A 543 -1.01 -22.51 1.18
C MET A 543 0.20 -23.33 1.64
N GLN A 544 -0.03 -24.54 2.17
CA GLN A 544 1.06 -25.42 2.58
C GLN A 544 1.96 -25.82 1.40
N GLY A 545 1.37 -26.09 0.23
CA GLY A 545 2.11 -26.34 -1.01
C GLY A 545 2.99 -25.17 -1.41
N MET A 546 2.46 -23.94 -1.37
CA MET A 546 3.21 -22.70 -1.67
C MET A 546 4.33 -22.43 -0.66
N VAL A 547 4.12 -22.70 0.64
CA VAL A 547 5.18 -22.57 1.65
C VAL A 547 6.28 -23.59 1.37
N THR A 548 5.93 -24.87 1.22
CA THR A 548 6.92 -25.95 1.02
C THR A 548 7.71 -25.80 -0.29
N SER A 549 7.10 -25.26 -1.35
CA SER A 549 7.79 -25.07 -2.64
C SER A 549 8.97 -24.09 -2.53
N VAL A 550 8.90 -23.07 -1.67
CA VAL A 550 10.03 -22.15 -1.44
C VAL A 550 11.29 -22.91 -1.04
N LYS A 551 11.20 -23.85 -0.09
CA LYS A 551 12.34 -24.68 0.31
C LYS A 551 12.83 -25.58 -0.82
N LYS A 552 11.92 -26.21 -1.56
CA LYS A 552 12.25 -27.09 -2.68
C LYS A 552 12.96 -26.35 -3.82
N LEU A 553 12.50 -25.15 -4.15
CA LEU A 553 13.14 -24.26 -5.12
C LEU A 553 14.53 -23.83 -4.62
N TYR A 554 14.62 -23.37 -3.36
CA TYR A 554 15.88 -22.92 -2.78
C TYR A 554 16.94 -24.04 -2.76
N ASP A 555 16.58 -25.25 -2.34
CA ASP A 555 17.47 -26.43 -2.34
C ASP A 555 17.94 -26.82 -3.73
N ALA A 556 17.08 -26.62 -4.74
CA ALA A 556 17.46 -26.85 -6.14
C ALA A 556 18.44 -25.79 -6.67
N GLY A 557 18.63 -24.68 -5.96
CA GLY A 557 19.48 -23.56 -6.37
C GLY A 557 18.76 -22.49 -7.18
N VAL A 558 17.42 -22.43 -7.12
CA VAL A 558 16.64 -21.32 -7.69
C VAL A 558 16.87 -20.07 -6.86
N ILE A 559 16.98 -18.92 -7.52
CA ILE A 559 17.14 -17.63 -6.86
C ILE A 559 15.77 -17.20 -6.29
N ILE A 560 15.68 -17.11 -4.97
CA ILE A 560 14.49 -16.61 -4.25
C ILE A 560 14.78 -15.22 -3.68
N VAL A 561 13.88 -14.27 -3.92
CA VAL A 561 13.88 -12.95 -3.27
C VAL A 561 12.62 -12.78 -2.42
N ALA A 562 12.75 -12.10 -1.28
CA ALA A 562 11.61 -11.77 -0.44
C ALA A 562 10.87 -10.53 -0.97
N GLY A 563 9.57 -10.65 -1.17
CA GLY A 563 8.68 -9.57 -1.57
C GLY A 563 7.30 -9.75 -0.93
N THR A 564 6.54 -8.67 -0.78
CA THR A 564 5.30 -8.71 0.03
C THR A 564 4.01 -8.44 -0.75
N ASP A 565 4.13 -7.90 -1.95
CA ASP A 565 3.06 -7.31 -2.75
C ASP A 565 2.38 -6.15 -2.01
N MET A 566 1.27 -6.43 -1.33
CA MET A 566 0.58 -5.51 -0.44
C MET A 566 0.17 -6.24 0.84
N GLY A 567 0.28 -5.57 1.98
CA GLY A 567 -0.10 -6.11 3.28
C GLY A 567 0.12 -5.09 4.39
N PHE A 568 0.49 -5.55 5.58
CA PHE A 568 0.83 -4.68 6.71
C PHE A 568 2.01 -3.76 6.35
N PRO A 569 1.82 -2.43 6.34
CA PRO A 569 2.88 -1.51 5.92
C PRO A 569 4.15 -1.68 6.74
N GLY A 570 5.25 -1.96 6.05
CA GLY A 570 6.55 -2.28 6.64
C GLY A 570 6.68 -3.72 7.14
N TYR A 571 5.70 -4.25 7.88
CA TYR A 571 5.86 -5.54 8.58
C TYR A 571 5.58 -6.80 7.77
N SER A 572 4.97 -6.68 6.59
CA SER A 572 4.72 -7.87 5.75
C SER A 572 6.00 -8.62 5.42
N LEU A 573 7.14 -7.92 5.30
CA LEU A 573 8.42 -8.55 4.98
C LEU A 573 8.91 -9.43 6.13
N ASP A 574 8.70 -9.00 7.38
CA ASP A 574 9.02 -9.80 8.56
C ASP A 574 8.26 -11.13 8.53
N ARG A 575 6.97 -11.08 8.16
CA ARG A 575 6.14 -12.28 8.03
C ARG A 575 6.57 -13.17 6.87
N GLU A 576 6.96 -12.58 5.74
CA GLU A 576 7.50 -13.32 4.59
C GLU A 576 8.74 -14.14 4.98
N LEU A 577 9.66 -13.55 5.75
CA LEU A 577 10.86 -14.24 6.24
C LEU A 577 10.54 -15.34 7.25
N GLU A 578 9.58 -15.11 8.14
CA GLU A 578 9.07 -16.15 9.06
C GLU A 578 8.48 -17.33 8.28
N LEU A 579 7.74 -17.07 7.19
CA LEU A 579 7.20 -18.11 6.32
C LEU A 579 8.29 -18.90 5.60
N TYR A 580 9.38 -18.25 5.17
CA TYR A 580 10.52 -18.93 4.57
C TYR A 580 11.23 -19.85 5.56
N VAL A 581 11.39 -19.42 6.81
CA VAL A 581 11.91 -20.29 7.87
C VAL A 581 10.95 -21.44 8.17
N SER A 582 9.64 -21.19 8.17
CA SER A 582 8.62 -22.26 8.32
C SER A 582 8.63 -23.28 7.18
N ALA A 583 9.01 -22.85 5.97
CA ALA A 583 9.24 -23.73 4.83
C ALA A 583 10.47 -24.64 5.01
N GLY A 584 11.41 -24.24 5.87
CA GLY A 584 12.63 -24.98 6.20
C GLY A 584 13.93 -24.27 5.84
N LEU A 585 13.91 -23.01 5.37
CA LEU A 585 15.14 -22.22 5.28
C LEU A 585 15.69 -21.97 6.70
N THR A 586 17.01 -21.90 6.83
CA THR A 586 17.62 -21.34 8.04
C THR A 586 17.33 -19.84 8.13
N PRO A 587 17.33 -19.23 9.33
CA PRO A 587 17.14 -17.79 9.45
C PRO A 587 18.15 -16.97 8.64
N ALA A 588 19.41 -17.41 8.58
CA ALA A 588 20.45 -16.78 7.74
C ALA A 588 20.09 -16.79 6.25
N GLN A 589 19.58 -17.92 5.74
CA GLN A 589 19.14 -18.04 4.34
C GLN A 589 17.94 -17.13 4.06
N ALA A 590 16.96 -17.08 4.96
CA ALA A 590 15.81 -16.19 4.83
C ALA A 590 16.24 -14.71 4.83
N ILE A 591 17.07 -14.27 5.78
CA ILE A 591 17.58 -12.88 5.81
C ILE A 591 18.34 -12.52 4.53
N LYS A 592 19.08 -13.48 3.95
CA LYS A 592 19.80 -13.27 2.69
C LYS A 592 18.85 -12.96 1.51
N THR A 593 17.65 -13.57 1.46
CA THR A 593 16.65 -13.29 0.41
C THR A 593 16.06 -11.88 0.48
N ALA A 594 16.21 -11.19 1.62
CA ALA A 594 15.81 -9.80 1.85
C ALA A 594 17.00 -8.84 2.01
N THR A 595 18.22 -9.21 1.62
CA THR A 595 19.41 -8.34 1.73
C THR A 595 20.30 -8.46 0.50
N LEU A 596 21.17 -9.47 0.45
CA LEU A 596 22.17 -9.61 -0.59
C LEU A 596 21.62 -10.18 -1.89
N THR A 597 20.79 -11.23 -1.81
CA THR A 597 20.19 -11.85 -3.01
C THR A 597 19.45 -10.85 -3.90
N PRO A 598 18.59 -9.95 -3.39
CA PRO A 598 17.90 -8.98 -4.23
C PRO A 598 18.85 -7.93 -4.82
N ALA A 599 19.89 -7.51 -4.09
CA ALA A 599 20.91 -6.62 -4.63
C ALA A 599 21.68 -7.27 -5.79
N GLN A 600 21.95 -8.58 -5.71
CA GLN A 600 22.56 -9.37 -6.79
C GLN A 600 21.61 -9.54 -7.98
N ALA A 601 20.34 -9.88 -7.72
CA ALA A 601 19.33 -10.05 -8.75
C ALA A 601 19.08 -8.76 -9.56
N MET A 602 19.25 -7.59 -8.91
CA MET A 602 19.14 -6.28 -9.55
C MET A 602 20.48 -5.70 -10.03
N GLY A 603 21.60 -6.41 -9.86
CA GLY A 603 22.93 -6.01 -10.35
C GLY A 603 23.58 -4.84 -9.62
N ILE A 604 23.21 -4.57 -8.37
CA ILE A 604 23.75 -3.46 -7.56
C ILE A 604 24.37 -3.91 -6.23
N ASP A 605 24.69 -5.19 -6.09
CA ASP A 605 25.34 -5.80 -4.93
C ASP A 605 26.70 -5.18 -4.59
N LYS A 606 27.40 -4.60 -5.58
CA LYS A 606 28.63 -3.82 -5.32
C LYS A 606 28.39 -2.53 -4.53
N GLN A 607 27.15 -2.05 -4.47
CA GLN A 607 26.78 -0.78 -3.84
C GLN A 607 26.09 -0.98 -2.49
N THR A 608 25.37 -2.09 -2.29
CA THR A 608 24.51 -2.32 -1.10
C THR A 608 24.17 -3.82 -0.95
N GLY A 609 23.35 -4.19 0.05
CA GLY A 609 22.90 -5.56 0.31
C GLY A 609 23.76 -6.34 1.31
N SER A 610 24.91 -5.80 1.73
CA SER A 610 25.76 -6.36 2.78
C SER A 610 26.53 -5.26 3.51
N ILE A 611 27.09 -5.57 4.70
CA ILE A 611 27.92 -4.63 5.46
C ILE A 611 29.39 -4.87 5.10
N GLU A 612 29.85 -4.28 4.00
CA GLU A 612 31.23 -4.38 3.49
C GLU A 612 31.79 -2.99 3.18
N ALA A 613 33.11 -2.83 3.28
CA ALA A 613 33.78 -1.56 3.02
C ALA A 613 33.48 -1.04 1.60
N GLY A 614 33.20 0.26 1.47
CA GLY A 614 32.86 0.94 0.23
C GLY A 614 31.37 0.89 -0.16
N LYS A 615 30.56 0.03 0.48
CA LYS A 615 29.11 -0.02 0.24
C LYS A 615 28.37 1.07 1.00
N GLN A 616 27.14 1.38 0.56
CA GLN A 616 26.23 2.29 1.23
C GLN A 616 25.92 1.81 2.65
N ALA A 617 25.90 2.73 3.60
CA ALA A 617 25.56 2.45 4.99
C ALA A 617 24.03 2.42 5.17
N ASP A 618 23.42 1.38 4.59
CA ASP A 618 22.06 0.95 4.88
C ASP A 618 22.12 -0.19 5.89
N ILE A 619 21.86 0.12 7.16
CA ILE A 619 22.10 -0.77 8.31
C ILE A 619 20.93 -0.69 9.27
N ILE A 620 20.55 -1.83 9.85
CA ILE A 620 19.57 -1.90 10.94
C ILE A 620 20.19 -2.51 12.19
N LEU A 621 19.74 -2.02 13.35
CA LEU A 621 20.00 -2.66 14.63
C LEU A 621 18.71 -3.32 15.11
N VAL A 622 18.83 -4.59 15.45
CA VAL A 622 17.71 -5.42 15.90
C VAL A 622 17.97 -5.87 17.33
N ASP A 623 17.00 -5.68 18.23
CA ASP A 623 17.09 -6.21 19.59
C ASP A 623 16.91 -7.74 19.56
N GLY A 624 17.93 -8.48 20.01
CA GLY A 624 17.95 -9.94 19.94
C GLY A 624 18.84 -10.50 18.82
N ASP A 625 18.60 -11.76 18.44
CA ASP A 625 19.44 -12.52 17.52
C ASP A 625 18.58 -13.22 16.45
N PRO A 626 18.35 -12.57 15.30
CA PRO A 626 17.51 -13.12 14.25
C PRO A 626 18.12 -14.36 13.57
N LEU A 627 19.40 -14.69 13.81
CA LEU A 627 19.97 -15.96 13.35
C LEU A 627 19.52 -17.15 14.21
N LYS A 628 19.07 -16.90 15.44
CA LYS A 628 18.52 -17.92 16.35
C LYS A 628 16.99 -17.93 16.34
N ASN A 629 16.38 -16.76 16.30
CA ASN A 629 14.93 -16.59 16.29
C ASN A 629 14.55 -15.55 15.24
N ILE A 630 14.10 -16.00 14.05
CA ILE A 630 13.80 -15.12 12.93
C ILE A 630 12.82 -13.98 13.30
N SER A 631 11.87 -14.22 14.20
CA SER A 631 10.91 -13.20 14.64
C SER A 631 11.55 -12.01 15.40
N ASP A 632 12.81 -12.11 15.82
CA ASP A 632 13.53 -10.96 16.36
C ASP A 632 13.69 -9.86 15.29
N ILE A 633 13.64 -10.17 13.99
CA ILE A 633 13.73 -9.18 12.89
C ILE A 633 12.75 -8.01 13.03
N ARG A 634 11.59 -8.26 13.65
CA ARG A 634 10.52 -7.28 13.95
C ARG A 634 10.93 -6.21 14.98
N LYS A 635 12.03 -6.42 15.71
CA LYS A 635 12.48 -5.59 16.83
C LYS A 635 13.56 -4.59 16.40
N VAL A 636 13.29 -3.88 15.30
CA VAL A 636 14.18 -2.84 14.79
C VAL A 636 14.22 -1.68 15.79
N SER A 637 15.41 -1.35 16.26
CA SER A 637 15.65 -0.31 17.27
C SER A 637 16.37 0.92 16.70
N VAL A 638 17.12 0.75 15.60
CA VAL A 638 17.78 1.84 14.87
C VAL A 638 17.80 1.49 13.39
N VAL A 639 17.53 2.48 12.54
CA VAL A 639 17.80 2.39 11.09
C VAL A 639 18.80 3.45 10.69
N ILE A 640 19.80 3.06 9.93
CA ILE A 640 20.75 3.96 9.27
C ILE A 640 20.53 3.80 7.77
N LYS A 641 20.22 4.90 7.09
CA LYS A 641 20.07 4.94 5.64
C LYS A 641 20.89 6.10 5.09
N ALA A 642 21.82 5.83 4.18
CA ALA A 642 22.71 6.82 3.59
C ALA A 642 23.33 7.78 4.65
N GLY A 643 23.80 7.24 5.78
CA GLY A 643 24.43 8.01 6.86
C GLY A 643 23.48 8.82 7.75
N ARG A 644 22.16 8.72 7.54
CA ARG A 644 21.15 9.30 8.44
C ARG A 644 20.64 8.26 9.39
N VAL A 645 20.57 8.60 10.67
CA VAL A 645 20.08 7.74 11.74
C VAL A 645 18.62 8.07 12.00
N TYR A 646 17.76 7.06 11.94
CA TYR A 646 16.33 7.14 12.18
C TYR A 646 15.95 6.32 13.40
N ASP A 647 14.98 6.84 14.16
CA ASP A 647 14.30 6.15 15.24
C ASP A 647 13.02 5.50 14.69
N PRO A 648 12.94 4.15 14.65
CA PRO A 648 11.75 3.43 14.20
C PRO A 648 10.46 3.82 14.93
N VAL A 649 10.52 4.13 16.22
CA VAL A 649 9.34 4.54 17.01
C VAL A 649 8.84 5.90 16.55
N ALA A 650 9.75 6.85 16.32
CA ALA A 650 9.38 8.15 15.79
C ALA A 650 8.75 8.03 14.38
N LEU A 651 9.33 7.18 13.51
CA LEU A 651 8.81 6.92 12.17
C LEU A 651 7.41 6.29 12.20
N HIS A 652 7.16 5.30 13.05
CA HIS A 652 5.83 4.70 13.24
C HIS A 652 4.78 5.74 13.66
N ARG A 653 5.11 6.58 14.65
CA ARG A 653 4.19 7.64 15.12
C ARG A 653 3.87 8.66 14.04
N MET A 654 4.82 8.98 13.16
CA MET A 654 4.58 9.89 12.03
C MET A 654 3.48 9.41 11.09
N VAL A 655 3.26 8.10 11.00
CA VAL A 655 2.24 7.48 10.14
C VAL A 655 1.07 6.88 10.93
N GLY A 656 0.90 7.33 12.18
CA GLY A 656 -0.26 7.07 13.02
C GLY A 656 -0.23 5.77 13.82
N PHE A 657 0.89 5.05 13.84
CA PHE A 657 1.02 3.83 14.64
C PHE A 657 1.21 4.22 16.11
N SER A 658 0.65 3.44 17.04
CA SER A 658 0.63 3.80 18.46
C SER A 658 1.88 3.43 19.25
N ARG A 659 2.86 2.78 18.61
CA ARG A 659 4.13 2.39 19.23
C ARG A 659 5.23 3.42 18.99
#